data_AF-A0AAN6MGS4-F1
#
_entry.id   AF-A0AAN6MGS4-F1
#
_cell.length_a   1.000
_cell.length_b   1.000
_cell.length_c   1.000
_cell.angle_alpha   90.00
_cell.angle_beta   90.00
_cell.angle_gamma   90.00
#
_symmetry.space_group_name_H-M   'P 1'
#
loop_
_entity.id
_entity.type
_entity.pdbx_description
1 polymer ?
#
loop_
_entity_poly.entity_id
_entity_poly.type
_entity_poly.pdbx_seq_one_letter_code
_entity_poly.pdbx_strand_id
1 'polypeptide(L)'
;ISAAECPASKTATNPAGCHAASLLLHITQQASGYFDNMWLWVADHMLDTSDPSLPQLSVYEARGLLIESQAATWLYGTASEHSVFYQYNFYGARNIFTTMVQTESPYYQPVPKPPAPFASVVGKVVGDPGYDCTDATFGGCDASWATIMEECQSVSIGSAGTYSWFSAYTQDCIDGHSCQSALWRIQGNYNNNWLQNVITIGSKYMLVSDGKGIHGQLGCRWTPRLQISVFDLPSKGAAPPPVVDTCESGTAYASEEPMTDGDVTPISSRYYITIVNLTPYRFVKTSQHSNQIDPFDFGDIPSGRARQNTVVYSSSGNLVDCNGEAYFKLEGTDTTFEVRATTHRHDELPFRTVFELTGMGLGQREYQNPCETSGVTLVITGSEEYGYMSSLTFQPCNWMNELYNVIKDWQFRHIVMPGTHDAGMTTISTDSGWSGGGIKSNTQTQSLSIFDQLRTGSRYFDMRLVSVGSAEFWAAHVGDENSPNPSGATGAKLTDMIGQLNTFMSQYPGELIIWHIRYMRNFQSLSEPGNAAHDPPLWTNETAQRFYNTLATLDNRCLESNGKAPLQLQNIPTFLDQNDKKGCVLLLTDPGSNLPEGVAGYDRALSVYPSSDLNVDDYWAEKDNTIDNSEAQVSHMKGVPRDKSSKDAFYIMQWQCTPNAADGGRYGLDAIALWSSNPALYWDAVNAMSSTSFPTVMMVDYIGQINIIVLTPADVTTFPDKLGAEIQTLAMGLNLYMVSQNCKVSTGPNPIDQAPVRKLARRGGTGRFAGIVYANGTVDNHPPANFHIGRVKTLKAGTVFGNGTVLHKRPQPGLQRADHTGAPGVMHLRWLLDATTPWAG
;
A
#
# COMPACT_ATOMS: atom_id res chain seq x y z
N ILE A 1 5.35 17.53 -46.47
CA ILE A 1 6.29 18.63 -46.75
C ILE A 1 7.05 18.27 -48.02
N SER A 2 7.07 19.15 -49.01
CA SER A 2 7.76 18.95 -50.30
C SER A 2 8.92 19.93 -50.50
N ALA A 3 9.79 19.65 -51.47
CA ALA A 3 10.89 20.54 -51.85
C ALA A 3 10.42 21.90 -52.40
N ALA A 4 9.18 22.00 -52.85
CA ALA A 4 8.58 23.29 -53.24
C ALA A 4 8.17 24.13 -52.03
N GLU A 5 7.77 23.49 -50.92
CA GLU A 5 7.33 24.16 -49.70
C GLU A 5 8.51 24.53 -48.79
N CYS A 6 9.46 23.59 -48.63
CA CYS A 6 10.60 23.73 -47.72
C CYS A 6 11.92 23.38 -48.42
N PRO A 7 12.30 24.13 -49.48
CA PRO A 7 13.51 23.86 -50.25
C PRO A 7 14.76 23.93 -49.35
N ALA A 8 15.81 23.18 -49.71
CA ALA A 8 17.13 23.35 -49.11
C ALA A 8 17.62 24.81 -49.27
N SER A 9 17.75 25.54 -48.17
CA SER A 9 18.15 26.94 -48.16
C SER A 9 19.58 27.12 -47.67
N LYS A 10 20.40 27.84 -48.44
CA LYS A 10 21.82 28.13 -48.13
C LYS A 10 22.06 29.57 -47.64
N THR A 11 21.02 30.42 -47.65
CA THR A 11 21.18 31.87 -47.45
C THR A 11 20.20 32.47 -46.43
N ALA A 12 19.09 31.80 -46.13
CA ALA A 12 18.05 32.31 -45.24
C ALA A 12 17.23 31.16 -44.62
N THR A 13 16.33 31.47 -43.68
CA THR A 13 15.37 30.50 -43.14
C THR A 13 14.14 30.38 -44.04
N ASN A 14 13.55 29.19 -44.19
CA ASN A 14 12.26 29.04 -44.88
C ASN A 14 11.10 29.61 -44.04
N PRO A 15 9.90 29.81 -44.63
CA PRO A 15 8.74 30.30 -43.89
C PRO A 15 8.31 29.39 -42.73
N ALA A 16 7.49 29.92 -41.82
CA ALA A 16 6.99 29.21 -40.64
C ALA A 16 6.23 27.91 -40.94
N GLY A 17 5.72 27.72 -42.17
CA GLY A 17 5.13 26.46 -42.62
C GLY A 17 6.11 25.29 -42.66
N CYS A 18 7.42 25.55 -42.57
CA CYS A 18 8.48 24.55 -42.48
C CYS A 18 8.88 24.20 -41.03
N HIS A 19 8.17 24.73 -40.03
CA HIS A 19 8.38 24.40 -38.63
C HIS A 19 7.54 23.16 -38.27
N ALA A 20 8.17 22.08 -37.80
CA ALA A 20 7.53 20.79 -37.57
C ALA A 20 7.08 20.56 -36.11
N ALA A 21 7.95 20.79 -35.14
CA ALA A 21 7.64 20.60 -33.72
C ALA A 21 8.54 21.45 -32.80
N SER A 22 8.17 21.49 -31.51
CA SER A 22 8.95 22.15 -30.45
C SER A 22 9.89 21.20 -29.69
N LEU A 23 9.52 19.92 -29.60
CA LEU A 23 10.27 18.83 -28.96
C LEU A 23 9.68 17.51 -29.46
N LEU A 24 10.50 16.58 -29.95
CA LEU A 24 10.01 15.30 -30.48
C LEU A 24 9.63 14.32 -29.36
N LEU A 25 10.43 14.23 -28.30
CA LEU A 25 10.12 13.39 -27.14
C LEU A 25 10.68 13.98 -25.83
N HIS A 26 9.86 13.93 -24.79
CA HIS A 26 10.21 14.33 -23.43
C HIS A 26 9.99 13.16 -22.46
N ILE A 27 11.07 12.65 -21.87
CA ILE A 27 11.01 11.73 -20.74
C ILE A 27 11.15 12.57 -19.47
N THR A 28 10.04 12.82 -18.78
CA THR A 28 9.98 13.65 -17.58
C THR A 28 10.72 13.02 -16.39
N GLN A 29 10.90 13.79 -15.31
CA GLN A 29 11.64 13.35 -14.11
C GLN A 29 11.08 12.06 -13.48
N GLN A 30 9.77 11.90 -13.49
CA GLN A 30 9.04 10.77 -12.90
C GLN A 30 8.90 9.59 -13.87
N ALA A 31 9.08 9.80 -15.17
CA ALA A 31 8.88 8.77 -16.17
C ALA A 31 10.01 7.73 -16.15
N SER A 32 9.67 6.49 -16.48
CA SER A 32 10.59 5.39 -16.79
C SER A 32 10.20 4.81 -18.16
N GLY A 33 11.16 4.25 -18.90
CA GLY A 33 10.83 3.59 -20.16
C GLY A 33 11.90 2.66 -20.70
N TYR A 34 11.46 1.74 -21.56
CA TYR A 34 12.32 0.90 -22.39
C TYR A 34 12.01 1.22 -23.86
N PHE A 35 12.96 1.82 -24.54
CA PHE A 35 12.84 2.21 -25.94
C PHE A 35 13.84 1.40 -26.76
N ASP A 36 13.36 0.72 -27.78
CA ASP A 36 14.17 -0.14 -28.64
C ASP A 36 13.84 0.19 -30.10
N ASN A 37 14.87 0.42 -30.90
CA ASN A 37 14.75 0.74 -32.33
C ASN A 37 13.84 1.97 -32.60
N MET A 38 14.08 3.06 -31.87
CA MET A 38 13.33 4.32 -32.00
C MET A 38 14.11 5.35 -32.81
N TRP A 39 13.47 5.95 -33.81
CA TRP A 39 14.05 7.00 -34.65
C TRP A 39 13.24 8.30 -34.59
N LEU A 40 13.85 9.35 -34.04
CA LEU A 40 13.32 10.71 -33.95
C LEU A 40 13.93 11.54 -35.06
N TRP A 41 13.31 11.53 -36.23
CA TRP A 41 13.89 12.09 -37.46
C TRP A 41 13.18 13.36 -37.90
N VAL A 42 13.94 14.43 -38.06
CA VAL A 42 13.48 15.67 -38.70
C VAL A 42 13.93 15.62 -40.16
N ALA A 43 12.98 15.67 -41.09
CA ALA A 43 13.25 15.37 -42.49
C ALA A 43 14.34 16.25 -43.13
N ASP A 44 15.47 15.64 -43.51
CA ASP A 44 16.56 16.27 -44.26
C ASP A 44 16.39 16.16 -45.78
N HIS A 45 15.54 15.24 -46.25
CA HIS A 45 15.20 15.03 -47.66
C HIS A 45 13.77 14.49 -47.85
N MET A 46 13.28 14.51 -49.08
CA MET A 46 11.98 13.93 -49.44
C MET A 46 12.03 12.40 -49.47
N LEU A 47 11.14 11.75 -48.72
CA LEU A 47 10.89 10.30 -48.84
C LEU A 47 9.95 9.97 -50.00
N ASP A 48 8.85 10.73 -50.12
CA ASP A 48 7.80 10.50 -51.11
C ASP A 48 8.01 11.36 -52.36
N THR A 49 8.96 10.98 -53.21
CA THR A 49 9.25 11.65 -54.49
C THR A 49 9.48 10.65 -55.61
N SER A 50 9.13 11.04 -56.84
CA SER A 50 9.51 10.29 -58.05
C SER A 50 10.92 10.63 -58.53
N ASP A 51 11.58 11.63 -57.93
CA ASP A 51 12.95 12.01 -58.23
C ASP A 51 13.92 11.06 -57.50
N PRO A 52 14.71 10.24 -58.23
CA PRO A 52 15.63 9.29 -57.62
C PRO A 52 16.79 9.94 -56.86
N SER A 53 16.98 11.26 -56.99
CA SER A 53 18.01 12.01 -56.26
C SER A 53 17.61 12.37 -54.82
N LEU A 54 16.35 12.10 -54.41
CA LEU A 54 15.79 12.41 -53.09
C LEU A 54 16.11 13.86 -52.65
N PRO A 55 15.44 14.87 -53.24
CA PRO A 55 15.76 16.27 -53.00
C PRO A 55 15.81 16.64 -51.51
N GLN A 56 16.88 17.33 -51.11
CA GLN A 56 17.08 17.81 -49.74
C GLN A 56 16.09 18.93 -49.37
N LEU A 57 15.77 19.02 -48.08
CA LEU A 57 14.82 19.96 -47.49
C LEU A 57 15.45 20.73 -46.33
N SER A 58 14.92 21.92 -46.02
CA SER A 58 15.16 22.57 -44.71
C SER A 58 13.87 22.64 -43.91
N VAL A 59 13.70 21.66 -43.01
CA VAL A 59 12.62 21.59 -42.02
C VAL A 59 13.21 21.92 -40.65
N TYR A 60 12.45 22.65 -39.83
CA TYR A 60 12.93 23.17 -38.55
C TYR A 60 12.12 22.58 -37.41
N GLU A 61 12.82 22.03 -36.44
CA GLU A 61 12.27 21.46 -35.23
C GLU A 61 13.23 21.81 -34.10
N ALA A 62 12.73 22.27 -32.95
CA ALA A 62 13.62 22.89 -31.99
C ALA A 62 14.48 21.87 -31.23
N ARG A 63 13.95 20.69 -30.86
CA ARG A 63 14.59 19.78 -29.89
C ARG A 63 14.28 18.31 -30.18
N GLY A 64 15.29 17.45 -30.20
CA GLY A 64 15.08 16.02 -30.39
C GLY A 64 14.47 15.35 -29.15
N LEU A 65 15.33 14.82 -28.29
CA LEU A 65 14.96 14.05 -27.10
C LEU A 65 15.47 14.73 -25.82
N LEU A 66 14.56 15.14 -24.93
CA LEU A 66 14.87 15.57 -23.57
C LEU A 66 14.63 14.43 -22.58
N ILE A 67 15.60 14.16 -21.72
CA ILE A 67 15.59 13.09 -20.73
C ILE A 67 15.91 13.70 -19.36
N GLU A 68 14.93 13.65 -18.47
CA GLU A 68 15.06 14.08 -17.08
C GLU A 68 14.80 12.94 -16.08
N SER A 69 14.41 11.76 -16.57
CA SER A 69 14.06 10.58 -15.78
C SER A 69 15.03 10.34 -14.62
N GLN A 70 14.47 10.15 -13.43
CA GLN A 70 15.20 9.73 -12.23
C GLN A 70 15.10 8.20 -12.01
N ALA A 71 14.17 7.54 -12.71
CA ALA A 71 13.90 6.12 -12.63
C ALA A 71 14.74 5.34 -13.66
N ALA A 72 14.74 4.01 -13.57
CA ALA A 72 15.50 3.18 -14.50
C ALA A 72 14.95 3.34 -15.92
N THR A 73 15.79 3.74 -16.88
CA THR A 73 15.38 3.96 -18.28
C THR A 73 16.41 3.40 -19.23
N TRP A 74 15.94 2.73 -20.28
CA TRP A 74 16.78 2.06 -21.27
C TRP A 74 16.47 2.54 -22.69
N LEU A 75 17.52 2.90 -23.43
CA LEU A 75 17.44 3.34 -24.82
C LEU A 75 18.37 2.47 -25.68
N TYR A 76 17.81 1.46 -26.35
CA TYR A 76 18.53 0.52 -27.19
C TYR A 76 18.38 0.86 -28.68
N GLY A 77 19.50 1.08 -29.36
CA GLY A 77 19.51 1.35 -30.82
C GLY A 77 18.65 2.54 -31.22
N THR A 78 18.71 3.64 -30.47
CA THR A 78 17.89 4.84 -30.74
C THR A 78 18.67 5.87 -31.55
N ALA A 79 17.98 6.63 -32.39
CA ALA A 79 18.54 7.73 -33.16
C ALA A 79 17.67 9.00 -33.02
N SER A 80 18.30 10.17 -32.95
CA SER A 80 17.65 11.48 -33.03
C SER A 80 18.45 12.39 -33.93
N GLU A 81 17.82 13.03 -34.91
CA GLU A 81 18.55 13.72 -35.97
C GLU A 81 17.88 15.02 -36.44
N HIS A 82 18.74 15.99 -36.77
CA HIS A 82 18.42 17.24 -37.46
C HIS A 82 17.51 18.23 -36.71
N SER A 83 17.44 18.15 -35.39
CA SER A 83 16.85 19.18 -34.53
C SER A 83 17.78 20.40 -34.40
N VAL A 84 17.21 21.61 -34.27
CA VAL A 84 17.95 22.88 -34.31
C VAL A 84 18.82 23.07 -33.06
N PHE A 85 18.34 22.71 -31.86
CA PHE A 85 19.07 22.94 -30.61
C PHE A 85 19.96 21.76 -30.24
N TYR A 86 19.35 20.58 -30.12
CA TYR A 86 20.05 19.37 -29.71
C TYR A 86 19.32 18.12 -30.18
N GLN A 87 20.06 17.02 -30.35
CA GLN A 87 19.49 15.72 -30.67
C GLN A 87 19.12 14.95 -29.40
N TYR A 88 20.05 14.85 -28.44
CA TYR A 88 19.80 14.32 -27.10
C TYR A 88 20.18 15.34 -26.03
N ASN A 89 19.33 15.49 -25.00
CA ASN A 89 19.63 16.29 -23.82
C ASN A 89 19.28 15.50 -22.55
N PHE A 90 20.31 15.05 -21.85
CA PHE A 90 20.21 14.48 -20.52
C PHE A 90 20.40 15.61 -19.51
N TYR A 91 19.31 16.02 -18.86
CA TYR A 91 19.31 17.13 -17.91
C TYR A 91 18.80 16.67 -16.55
N GLY A 92 19.66 16.66 -15.55
CA GLY A 92 19.33 16.15 -14.21
C GLY A 92 19.10 14.63 -14.13
N ALA A 93 19.18 13.91 -15.26
CA ALA A 93 18.77 12.51 -15.39
C ALA A 93 19.57 11.54 -14.51
N ARG A 94 18.91 10.45 -14.09
CA ARG A 94 19.52 9.37 -13.31
C ARG A 94 19.12 7.98 -13.73
N ASN A 95 20.01 7.03 -13.50
CA ASN A 95 19.77 5.59 -13.71
C ASN A 95 19.43 5.24 -15.17
N ILE A 96 20.16 5.85 -16.11
CA ILE A 96 19.91 5.68 -17.55
C ILE A 96 20.99 4.78 -18.15
N PHE A 97 20.57 3.81 -18.97
CA PHE A 97 21.47 3.04 -19.82
C PHE A 97 21.08 3.17 -21.29
N THR A 98 22.06 3.42 -22.17
CA THR A 98 21.81 3.48 -23.60
C THR A 98 22.92 2.90 -24.45
N THR A 99 22.56 2.20 -25.55
CA THR A 99 23.50 1.70 -26.55
C THR A 99 22.78 1.21 -27.82
N MET A 100 23.21 1.48 -29.05
CA MET A 100 24.00 2.65 -29.45
C MET A 100 23.06 3.84 -29.65
N VAL A 101 23.51 5.05 -29.31
CA VAL A 101 22.83 6.29 -29.76
C VAL A 101 23.42 6.79 -31.08
N GLN A 102 22.58 7.36 -31.95
CA GLN A 102 23.01 7.92 -33.22
C GLN A 102 22.44 9.33 -33.42
N THR A 103 23.25 10.27 -33.92
CA THR A 103 22.83 11.65 -34.17
C THR A 103 23.42 12.27 -35.44
N GLU A 104 22.66 13.16 -36.08
CA GLU A 104 23.15 14.08 -37.11
C GLU A 104 22.71 15.52 -36.87
N SER A 105 23.60 16.48 -37.13
CA SER A 105 23.22 17.89 -37.17
C SER A 105 22.40 18.22 -38.44
N PRO A 106 21.51 19.22 -38.39
CA PRO A 106 20.75 19.63 -39.58
C PRO A 106 21.68 20.16 -40.67
N TYR A 107 21.52 19.69 -41.91
CA TYR A 107 22.47 19.97 -43.00
C TYR A 107 22.57 21.45 -43.39
N TYR A 108 21.50 22.21 -43.12
CA TYR A 108 21.46 23.64 -43.40
C TYR A 108 22.34 24.46 -42.44
N GLN A 109 22.60 23.99 -41.22
CA GLN A 109 23.42 24.74 -40.27
C GLN A 109 24.86 24.90 -40.79
N PRO A 110 25.48 26.08 -40.62
CA PRO A 110 25.09 27.21 -39.76
C PRO A 110 24.14 28.24 -40.42
N VAL A 111 23.37 27.91 -41.47
CA VAL A 111 22.45 28.84 -42.13
C VAL A 111 20.99 28.35 -42.04
N PRO A 112 20.17 28.88 -41.11
CA PRO A 112 20.55 29.79 -40.03
C PRO A 112 21.31 29.08 -38.90
N LYS A 113 21.97 29.87 -38.06
CA LYS A 113 22.63 29.39 -36.84
C LYS A 113 21.57 29.10 -35.76
N PRO A 114 21.77 28.09 -34.89
CA PRO A 114 21.03 28.02 -33.63
C PRO A 114 21.13 29.35 -32.87
N PRO A 115 20.05 29.86 -32.25
CA PRO A 115 18.76 29.19 -32.05
C PRO A 115 17.72 29.51 -33.15
N ALA A 116 18.07 30.19 -34.25
CA ALA A 116 17.08 30.57 -35.25
C ALA A 116 16.55 29.33 -36.03
N PRO A 117 15.25 29.29 -36.38
CA PRO A 117 14.22 30.33 -36.20
C PRO A 117 13.56 30.42 -34.81
N PHE A 118 14.01 29.64 -33.84
CA PHE A 118 13.37 29.43 -32.54
C PHE A 118 13.92 30.29 -31.38
N ALA A 119 14.49 31.46 -31.68
CA ALA A 119 15.08 32.33 -30.66
C ALA A 119 14.11 32.70 -29.51
N SER A 120 12.82 32.87 -29.80
CA SER A 120 11.81 33.26 -28.80
C SER A 120 11.43 32.14 -27.82
N VAL A 121 11.81 30.89 -28.09
CA VAL A 121 11.45 29.72 -27.26
C VAL A 121 12.65 29.09 -26.54
N VAL A 122 13.83 29.70 -26.62
CA VAL A 122 15.00 29.30 -25.83
C VAL A 122 14.69 29.47 -24.33
N GLY A 123 15.01 28.46 -23.52
CA GLY A 123 14.80 28.46 -22.07
C GLY A 123 13.34 28.26 -21.66
N LYS A 124 12.43 27.98 -22.60
CA LYS A 124 11.05 27.57 -22.28
C LYS A 124 10.97 26.12 -21.84
N VAL A 125 11.96 25.32 -22.21
CA VAL A 125 12.14 23.95 -21.75
C VAL A 125 13.41 23.91 -20.90
N VAL A 126 13.35 23.20 -19.78
CA VAL A 126 14.48 23.07 -18.86
C VAL A 126 15.65 22.38 -19.56
N GLY A 127 16.88 22.84 -19.27
CA GLY A 127 18.09 22.30 -19.89
C GLY A 127 18.38 22.79 -21.31
N ASP A 128 17.58 23.72 -21.86
CA ASP A 128 17.91 24.36 -23.14
C ASP A 128 19.29 25.05 -23.09
N PRO A 129 20.12 24.95 -24.14
CA PRO A 129 21.29 25.79 -24.28
C PRO A 129 20.90 27.27 -24.33
N GLY A 130 21.62 28.12 -23.60
CA GLY A 130 21.29 29.55 -23.50
C GLY A 130 21.52 30.36 -24.78
N TYR A 131 22.33 29.87 -25.73
CA TYR A 131 22.67 30.53 -26.99
C TYR A 131 23.01 32.03 -26.89
N ASP A 132 23.72 32.44 -25.84
CA ASP A 132 24.20 33.83 -25.71
C ASP A 132 25.32 34.20 -26.71
N CYS A 133 25.89 33.17 -27.36
CA CYS A 133 26.94 33.25 -28.37
C CYS A 133 28.16 34.09 -27.98
N THR A 134 28.43 34.21 -26.68
CA THR A 134 29.59 34.91 -26.14
C THR A 134 30.88 34.10 -26.30
N ASP A 135 30.77 32.77 -26.23
CA ASP A 135 31.84 31.83 -26.55
C ASP A 135 31.72 31.38 -28.02
N ALA A 136 32.64 31.86 -28.86
CA ALA A 136 32.68 31.55 -30.27
C ALA A 136 33.11 30.09 -30.59
N THR A 137 33.58 29.33 -29.60
CA THR A 137 34.12 27.96 -29.80
C THR A 137 33.22 26.88 -29.18
N PHE A 138 32.71 27.11 -27.97
CA PHE A 138 31.89 26.12 -27.25
C PHE A 138 30.49 26.62 -26.86
N GLY A 139 30.08 27.79 -27.36
CA GLY A 139 28.74 28.34 -27.10
C GLY A 139 27.59 27.63 -27.83
N GLY A 140 27.88 26.67 -28.72
CA GLY A 140 26.87 25.92 -29.50
C GLY A 140 26.13 26.74 -30.56
N CYS A 141 26.62 27.94 -30.88
CA CYS A 141 25.97 28.82 -31.85
C CYS A 141 26.40 28.56 -33.31
N ASP A 142 27.27 27.60 -33.56
CA ASP A 142 27.66 27.19 -34.91
C ASP A 142 26.74 26.09 -35.45
N ALA A 143 26.42 25.07 -34.65
CA ALA A 143 25.45 24.03 -34.99
C ALA A 143 24.87 23.34 -33.74
N SER A 144 23.82 22.55 -33.93
CA SER A 144 23.09 21.82 -32.90
C SER A 144 23.99 20.87 -32.10
N TRP A 145 23.75 20.72 -30.80
CA TRP A 145 24.44 19.70 -30.02
C TRP A 145 23.98 18.29 -30.41
N ALA A 146 24.91 17.36 -30.57
CA ALA A 146 24.57 15.94 -30.67
C ALA A 146 23.99 15.44 -29.34
N THR A 147 24.75 15.66 -28.27
CA THR A 147 24.36 15.24 -26.92
C THR A 147 24.74 16.30 -25.89
N ILE A 148 23.80 16.61 -25.01
CA ILE A 148 24.03 17.42 -23.82
C ILE A 148 23.89 16.50 -22.60
N MET A 149 24.83 16.59 -21.66
CA MET A 149 24.79 15.90 -20.38
C MET A 149 25.10 16.89 -19.25
N GLU A 150 24.06 17.30 -18.54
CA GLU A 150 24.18 18.25 -17.44
C GLU A 150 23.49 17.73 -16.18
N GLU A 151 24.15 17.89 -15.03
CA GLU A 151 23.62 17.52 -13.71
C GLU A 151 23.16 16.05 -13.57
N CYS A 152 23.70 15.14 -14.39
CA CYS A 152 23.32 13.73 -14.43
C CYS A 152 24.02 12.89 -13.35
N GLN A 153 23.42 11.75 -12.95
CA GLN A 153 24.06 10.75 -12.09
C GLN A 153 23.77 9.32 -12.59
N SER A 154 24.75 8.42 -12.59
CA SER A 154 24.54 7.03 -12.99
C SER A 154 23.98 6.88 -14.43
N VAL A 155 24.44 7.73 -15.37
CA VAL A 155 24.13 7.61 -16.80
C VAL A 155 25.26 6.90 -17.53
N SER A 156 24.93 5.79 -18.20
CA SER A 156 25.89 4.93 -18.90
C SER A 156 25.57 4.88 -20.39
N ILE A 157 26.50 5.34 -21.23
CA ILE A 157 26.37 5.32 -22.69
C ILE A 157 27.36 4.28 -23.23
N GLY A 158 26.86 3.12 -23.65
CA GLY A 158 27.67 1.97 -24.07
C GLY A 158 28.29 2.09 -25.47
N SER A 159 27.69 2.90 -26.35
CA SER A 159 28.21 3.23 -27.68
C SER A 159 27.50 4.46 -28.22
N ALA A 160 28.18 5.28 -29.01
CA ALA A 160 27.56 6.40 -29.70
C ALA A 160 28.20 6.69 -31.06
N GLY A 161 27.38 7.01 -32.06
CA GLY A 161 27.81 7.54 -33.35
C GLY A 161 27.19 8.91 -33.59
N THR A 162 27.96 9.98 -33.48
CA THR A 162 27.44 11.35 -33.56
C THR A 162 28.13 12.14 -34.66
N TYR A 163 27.39 12.66 -35.64
CA TYR A 163 27.95 13.13 -36.89
C TYR A 163 27.58 14.57 -37.23
N SER A 164 28.51 15.28 -37.85
CA SER A 164 28.29 16.56 -38.53
C SER A 164 28.86 16.46 -39.95
N TRP A 165 27.98 16.25 -40.92
CA TRP A 165 28.38 15.97 -42.30
C TRP A 165 28.48 17.21 -43.19
N PHE A 166 27.81 18.29 -42.80
CA PHE A 166 27.61 19.44 -43.67
C PHE A 166 27.91 20.76 -42.96
N SER A 167 28.29 21.74 -43.77
CA SER A 167 28.16 23.15 -43.46
C SER A 167 27.39 23.80 -44.62
N ALA A 168 26.16 24.26 -44.35
CA ALA A 168 25.26 24.84 -45.35
C ALA A 168 25.11 23.97 -46.63
N TYR A 169 24.82 22.68 -46.44
CA TYR A 169 24.70 21.65 -47.49
C TYR A 169 25.96 21.39 -48.33
N THR A 170 27.15 21.73 -47.83
CA THR A 170 28.44 21.34 -48.44
C THR A 170 29.22 20.41 -47.51
N GLN A 171 29.97 19.48 -48.09
CA GLN A 171 30.71 18.43 -47.35
C GLN A 171 32.23 18.68 -47.29
N ASP A 172 32.72 19.79 -47.85
CA ASP A 172 34.15 20.14 -47.90
C ASP A 172 34.80 20.23 -46.51
N CYS A 173 33.98 20.40 -45.46
CA CYS A 173 34.40 20.53 -44.08
C CYS A 173 34.78 19.21 -43.39
N ILE A 174 34.41 18.05 -43.94
CA ILE A 174 34.55 16.73 -43.29
C ILE A 174 36.02 16.37 -43.06
N ASP A 175 36.82 16.39 -44.13
CA ASP A 175 38.24 15.98 -44.07
C ASP A 175 39.06 16.95 -43.19
N GLY A 176 38.63 18.20 -43.11
CA GLY A 176 39.22 19.22 -42.24
C GLY A 176 38.69 19.21 -40.80
N HIS A 177 37.74 18.33 -40.45
CA HIS A 177 37.07 18.29 -39.15
C HIS A 177 36.54 19.67 -38.72
N SER A 178 35.89 20.37 -39.66
CA SER A 178 35.55 21.79 -39.53
C SER A 178 34.06 22.08 -39.76
N CYS A 179 33.22 21.05 -39.85
CA CYS A 179 31.78 21.21 -40.03
C CYS A 179 31.12 21.81 -38.78
N GLN A 180 31.64 21.44 -37.60
CA GLN A 180 31.15 21.91 -36.30
C GLN A 180 32.30 21.95 -35.28
N SER A 181 32.20 22.82 -34.28
CA SER A 181 33.23 23.00 -33.26
C SER A 181 33.26 21.84 -32.27
N ALA A 182 32.12 21.48 -31.67
CA ALA A 182 32.01 20.36 -30.73
C ALA A 182 30.62 19.70 -30.84
N LEU A 183 30.54 18.38 -30.65
CA LEU A 183 29.28 17.65 -30.75
C LEU A 183 28.62 17.39 -29.39
N TRP A 184 29.41 17.19 -28.34
CA TRP A 184 28.90 16.86 -27.02
C TRP A 184 29.20 17.98 -26.03
N ARG A 185 28.22 18.35 -25.21
CA ARG A 185 28.38 19.27 -24.08
C ARG A 185 28.19 18.52 -22.77
N ILE A 186 29.21 18.53 -21.92
CA ILE A 186 29.23 17.83 -20.63
C ILE A 186 29.53 18.86 -19.54
N GLN A 187 28.62 19.05 -18.60
CA GLN A 187 28.80 20.07 -17.56
C GLN A 187 28.23 19.66 -16.21
N GLY A 188 29.04 19.81 -15.15
CA GLY A 188 28.56 19.77 -13.77
C GLY A 188 27.80 18.50 -13.38
N ASN A 189 28.26 17.33 -13.83
CA ASN A 189 27.64 16.04 -13.55
C ASN A 189 28.03 15.49 -12.17
N TYR A 190 27.22 14.58 -11.63
CA TYR A 190 27.44 13.87 -10.38
C TYR A 190 28.16 12.52 -10.61
N ASN A 191 28.17 11.65 -9.60
CA ASN A 191 28.86 10.37 -9.64
C ASN A 191 28.37 9.41 -10.74
N ASN A 192 29.27 8.50 -11.15
CA ASN A 192 28.97 7.29 -11.93
C ASN A 192 28.43 7.52 -13.36
N ASN A 193 28.85 8.60 -14.01
CA ASN A 193 28.55 8.80 -15.43
C ASN A 193 29.75 8.41 -16.29
N TRP A 194 29.53 7.62 -17.34
CA TRP A 194 30.61 7.16 -18.22
C TRP A 194 30.13 6.92 -19.67
N LEU A 195 31.06 7.11 -20.60
CA LEU A 195 30.88 6.90 -22.04
C LEU A 195 31.81 5.79 -22.52
N GLN A 196 31.30 4.91 -23.37
CA GLN A 196 32.10 3.97 -24.15
C GLN A 196 31.85 4.14 -25.64
N ASN A 197 32.88 3.86 -26.41
CA ASN A 197 32.85 3.76 -27.86
C ASN A 197 32.10 4.92 -28.55
N VAL A 198 32.52 6.15 -28.25
CA VAL A 198 32.00 7.35 -28.90
C VAL A 198 32.77 7.58 -30.19
N ILE A 199 32.06 7.63 -31.31
CA ILE A 199 32.60 7.87 -32.65
C ILE A 199 31.99 9.16 -33.18
N THR A 200 32.85 10.07 -33.66
CA THR A 200 32.42 11.35 -34.22
C THR A 200 32.98 11.60 -35.61
N ILE A 201 32.27 12.42 -36.39
CA ILE A 201 32.65 12.81 -37.75
C ILE A 201 32.43 14.32 -37.92
N GLY A 202 33.37 14.99 -38.59
CA GLY A 202 33.27 16.37 -39.05
C GLY A 202 33.37 17.45 -37.98
N SER A 203 33.49 17.09 -36.69
CA SER A 203 33.71 18.04 -35.61
C SER A 203 35.18 18.22 -35.26
N LYS A 204 35.56 19.45 -34.86
CA LYS A 204 36.92 19.76 -34.41
C LYS A 204 37.23 19.12 -33.07
N TYR A 205 36.31 19.21 -32.12
CA TYR A 205 36.35 18.55 -30.82
C TYR A 205 35.25 17.49 -30.76
N MET A 206 35.52 16.33 -30.16
CA MET A 206 34.48 15.31 -29.99
C MET A 206 33.47 15.78 -28.94
N LEU A 207 33.99 16.28 -27.82
CA LEU A 207 33.19 16.76 -26.70
C LEU A 207 33.87 17.95 -26.01
N VAL A 208 33.08 18.78 -25.34
CA VAL A 208 33.54 19.78 -24.37
C VAL A 208 33.07 19.36 -22.98
N SER A 209 33.99 19.25 -22.03
CA SER A 209 33.72 18.87 -20.64
C SER A 209 34.18 19.97 -19.70
N ASP A 210 33.23 20.56 -18.95
CA ASP A 210 33.45 21.67 -18.03
C ASP A 210 34.32 22.80 -18.64
N GLY A 211 33.97 23.20 -19.86
CA GLY A 211 34.64 24.26 -20.63
C GLY A 211 35.96 23.85 -21.31
N LYS A 212 36.36 22.57 -21.24
CA LYS A 212 37.58 22.06 -21.89
C LYS A 212 37.22 21.18 -23.09
N GLY A 213 37.64 21.60 -24.28
CA GLY A 213 37.49 20.80 -25.49
C GLY A 213 38.42 19.58 -25.50
N ILE A 214 37.86 18.42 -25.87
CA ILE A 214 38.58 17.14 -25.95
C ILE A 214 38.63 16.68 -27.40
N HIS A 215 39.86 16.47 -27.86
CA HIS A 215 40.15 15.91 -29.18
C HIS A 215 40.13 14.39 -29.13
N GLY A 216 39.58 13.77 -30.17
CA GLY A 216 39.73 12.34 -30.38
C GLY A 216 41.06 11.98 -31.00
N GLN A 217 41.41 10.70 -30.94
CA GLN A 217 42.46 10.13 -31.80
C GLN A 217 41.80 9.58 -33.07
N LEU A 218 42.54 9.57 -34.19
CA LEU A 218 42.12 8.89 -35.41
C LEU A 218 41.98 7.40 -35.11
N GLY A 219 40.74 6.89 -35.10
CA GLY A 219 40.46 5.47 -34.79
C GLY A 219 41.02 4.51 -35.84
N CYS A 220 41.24 4.99 -37.08
CA CYS A 220 41.90 4.25 -38.16
C CYS A 220 42.54 5.23 -39.16
N ARG A 221 43.71 4.91 -39.71
CA ARG A 221 44.51 5.78 -40.60
C ARG A 221 43.84 6.11 -41.96
N TRP A 222 42.70 5.49 -42.26
CA TRP A 222 42.01 5.53 -43.56
C TRP A 222 40.60 6.14 -43.50
N THR A 223 40.14 6.63 -42.35
CA THR A 223 38.81 7.25 -42.22
C THR A 223 38.87 8.56 -41.44
N PRO A 224 38.03 9.57 -41.77
CA PRO A 224 37.96 10.84 -41.04
C PRO A 224 37.19 10.70 -39.71
N ARG A 225 37.29 9.54 -39.04
CA ARG A 225 36.52 9.20 -37.83
C ARG A 225 37.40 9.38 -36.59
N LEU A 226 36.91 10.17 -35.65
CA LEU A 226 37.52 10.32 -34.33
C LEU A 226 36.82 9.39 -33.34
N GLN A 227 37.59 8.73 -32.47
CA GLN A 227 37.05 7.77 -31.50
C GLN A 227 37.56 8.05 -30.08
N ILE A 228 36.66 7.85 -29.11
CA ILE A 228 36.94 7.72 -27.68
C ILE A 228 36.43 6.36 -27.23
N SER A 229 37.32 5.47 -26.77
CA SER A 229 36.94 4.12 -26.34
C SER A 229 36.24 4.10 -24.98
N VAL A 230 36.75 4.89 -24.03
CA VAL A 230 36.19 5.05 -22.68
C VAL A 230 36.43 6.50 -22.24
N PHE A 231 35.45 7.13 -21.61
CA PHE A 231 35.58 8.43 -20.98
C PHE A 231 34.73 8.50 -19.71
N ASP A 232 35.40 8.62 -18.57
CA ASP A 232 34.76 8.88 -17.28
C ASP A 232 34.48 10.37 -17.14
N LEU A 233 33.22 10.73 -16.84
CA LEU A 233 32.84 12.13 -16.71
C LEU A 233 33.33 12.70 -15.37
N PRO A 234 33.79 13.97 -15.33
CA PRO A 234 34.07 14.66 -14.08
C PRO A 234 32.84 14.67 -13.17
N SER A 235 33.06 14.39 -11.88
CA SER A 235 32.01 14.37 -10.86
C SER A 235 32.16 15.52 -9.87
N LYS A 236 31.05 16.19 -9.56
CA LYS A 236 30.93 17.16 -8.45
C LYS A 236 30.45 16.53 -7.13
N GLY A 237 30.33 15.20 -7.05
CA GLY A 237 29.91 14.44 -5.87
C GLY A 237 28.60 13.67 -6.06
N ALA A 238 27.93 13.30 -4.96
CA ALA A 238 26.61 12.67 -5.00
C ALA A 238 25.50 13.72 -5.21
N ALA A 239 24.52 13.38 -6.02
CA ALA A 239 23.37 14.21 -6.29
C ALA A 239 22.40 14.26 -5.07
N PRO A 240 21.72 15.38 -4.83
CA PRO A 240 20.66 15.47 -3.82
C PRO A 240 19.57 14.39 -4.04
N PRO A 241 18.80 13.96 -3.02
CA PRO A 241 17.64 13.09 -3.25
C PRO A 241 16.69 13.71 -4.29
N PRO A 242 16.04 12.91 -5.16
CA PRO A 242 15.03 13.44 -6.09
C PRO A 242 13.99 14.26 -5.33
N VAL A 243 13.56 15.38 -5.92
CA VAL A 243 12.41 16.12 -5.40
C VAL A 243 11.19 15.23 -5.62
N VAL A 244 10.55 14.84 -4.53
CA VAL A 244 9.34 14.03 -4.55
C VAL A 244 8.16 15.00 -4.58
N ASP A 245 7.29 14.88 -5.59
CA ASP A 245 6.10 15.73 -5.74
C ASP A 245 5.29 15.75 -4.43
N THR A 246 4.87 16.96 -4.06
CA THR A 246 3.96 17.23 -2.94
C THR A 246 2.63 16.52 -3.16
N CYS A 247 1.99 16.03 -2.09
CA CYS A 247 0.65 15.42 -2.15
C CYS A 247 -0.30 16.21 -3.08
N GLU A 248 -0.59 15.65 -4.27
CA GLU A 248 -1.49 16.27 -5.23
C GLU A 248 -2.93 15.94 -4.81
N SER A 249 -3.74 16.97 -4.55
CA SER A 249 -5.11 16.83 -4.05
C SER A 249 -6.12 16.27 -5.07
N GLY A 250 -5.66 15.57 -6.11
CA GLY A 250 -6.47 15.09 -7.24
C GLY A 250 -6.31 13.60 -7.59
N THR A 251 -5.42 12.86 -6.95
CA THR A 251 -5.18 11.42 -7.19
C THR A 251 -5.82 10.53 -6.12
N ALA A 252 -7.07 10.83 -5.75
CA ALA A 252 -7.80 9.98 -4.83
C ALA A 252 -8.09 8.63 -5.51
N TYR A 253 -7.52 7.55 -4.98
CA TYR A 253 -7.79 6.18 -5.44
C TYR A 253 -9.22 5.75 -5.13
N ALA A 254 -9.78 6.29 -4.04
CA ALA A 254 -11.08 5.89 -3.54
C ALA A 254 -12.18 6.26 -4.55
N SER A 255 -12.85 5.23 -5.08
CA SER A 255 -14.00 5.41 -5.97
C SER A 255 -15.17 6.04 -5.22
N GLU A 256 -15.96 6.88 -5.88
CA GLU A 256 -17.25 7.38 -5.36
C GLU A 256 -18.44 6.47 -5.66
N GLU A 257 -18.20 5.33 -6.31
CA GLU A 257 -19.25 4.37 -6.68
C GLU A 257 -19.99 3.83 -5.43
N PRO A 258 -21.33 3.92 -5.41
CA PRO A 258 -22.11 3.37 -4.31
C PRO A 258 -22.03 1.84 -4.33
N MET A 259 -21.83 1.25 -3.16
CA MET A 259 -21.87 -0.19 -2.97
C MET A 259 -23.29 -0.64 -2.61
N THR A 260 -23.63 -1.88 -2.93
CA THR A 260 -24.88 -2.51 -2.47
C THR A 260 -24.91 -2.56 -0.95
N ASP A 261 -26.01 -2.11 -0.35
CA ASP A 261 -26.23 -2.22 1.09
C ASP A 261 -26.08 -3.67 1.54
N GLY A 262 -25.36 -3.86 2.64
CA GLY A 262 -25.24 -5.17 3.26
C GLY A 262 -26.51 -5.55 4.03
N ASP A 263 -26.58 -6.83 4.35
CA ASP A 263 -27.68 -7.45 5.08
C ASP A 263 -27.19 -7.92 6.45
N VAL A 264 -27.93 -7.59 7.51
CA VAL A 264 -27.68 -7.96 8.90
C VAL A 264 -28.84 -8.76 9.52
N THR A 265 -29.75 -9.30 8.69
CA THR A 265 -30.92 -10.05 9.16
C THR A 265 -30.48 -11.24 10.04
N PRO A 266 -30.88 -11.33 11.32
CA PRO A 266 -30.33 -12.30 12.29
C PRO A 266 -30.69 -13.78 12.06
N ILE A 267 -31.65 -14.08 11.17
CA ILE A 267 -32.03 -15.44 10.80
C ILE A 267 -32.27 -15.45 9.30
N SER A 268 -31.41 -16.14 8.56
CA SER A 268 -31.43 -16.17 7.10
C SER A 268 -30.87 -17.49 6.61
N SER A 269 -31.13 -17.94 5.38
CA SER A 269 -30.39 -19.04 4.76
C SER A 269 -29.13 -18.55 4.02
N ARG A 270 -28.75 -17.28 4.23
CA ARG A 270 -27.66 -16.58 3.54
C ARG A 270 -26.38 -16.58 4.36
N TYR A 271 -25.29 -16.86 3.64
CA TYR A 271 -23.92 -16.70 4.09
C TYR A 271 -23.30 -15.51 3.36
N TYR A 272 -22.46 -14.77 4.08
CA TYR A 272 -21.86 -13.56 3.55
C TYR A 272 -20.35 -13.69 3.46
N ILE A 273 -19.79 -13.23 2.35
CA ILE A 273 -18.35 -13.13 2.14
C ILE A 273 -18.02 -11.68 1.82
N THR A 274 -17.48 -10.96 2.78
CA THR A 274 -17.09 -9.55 2.63
C THR A 274 -15.67 -9.46 2.11
N ILE A 275 -15.45 -8.66 1.07
CA ILE A 275 -14.12 -8.36 0.55
C ILE A 275 -13.93 -6.86 0.58
N VAL A 276 -12.87 -6.41 1.25
CA VAL A 276 -12.47 -5.01 1.40
C VAL A 276 -11.26 -4.73 0.52
N ASN A 277 -11.38 -3.75 -0.37
CA ASN A 277 -10.33 -3.33 -1.31
C ASN A 277 -9.70 -2.01 -0.88
N LEU A 278 -8.52 -2.07 -0.25
CA LEU A 278 -7.67 -0.91 0.08
C LEU A 278 -6.40 -0.89 -0.80
N THR A 279 -6.55 -1.27 -2.06
CA THR A 279 -5.50 -1.20 -3.10
C THR A 279 -5.84 -0.07 -4.08
N PRO A 280 -4.88 0.45 -4.87
CA PRO A 280 -5.18 1.48 -5.87
C PRO A 280 -5.93 0.92 -7.10
N TYR A 281 -6.20 -0.38 -7.15
CA TYR A 281 -6.80 -1.05 -8.31
C TYR A 281 -8.26 -1.41 -8.05
N ARG A 282 -9.11 -1.35 -9.08
CA ARG A 282 -10.44 -1.97 -9.05
C ARG A 282 -10.29 -3.48 -9.10
N PHE A 283 -11.03 -4.21 -8.25
CA PHE A 283 -11.19 -5.65 -8.39
C PHE A 283 -12.36 -5.92 -9.35
N VAL A 284 -12.05 -6.39 -10.55
CA VAL A 284 -13.02 -6.71 -11.59
C VAL A 284 -13.34 -8.19 -11.52
N LYS A 285 -14.59 -8.56 -11.31
CA LYS A 285 -15.03 -9.95 -11.38
C LYS A 285 -15.05 -10.40 -12.83
N THR A 286 -14.16 -11.33 -13.18
CA THR A 286 -14.02 -11.81 -14.57
C THR A 286 -14.99 -12.94 -14.89
N SER A 287 -15.23 -13.84 -13.92
CA SER A 287 -16.20 -14.92 -14.06
C SER A 287 -16.65 -15.44 -12.69
N GLN A 288 -17.77 -16.16 -12.68
CA GLN A 288 -18.21 -16.95 -11.52
C GLN A 288 -18.97 -18.18 -12.00
N HIS A 289 -18.98 -19.23 -11.18
CA HIS A 289 -19.77 -20.44 -11.41
C HIS A 289 -20.18 -21.05 -10.07
N SER A 290 -21.35 -21.69 -10.01
CA SER A 290 -21.79 -22.43 -8.84
C SER A 290 -22.56 -23.70 -9.17
N ASN A 291 -22.48 -24.67 -8.27
CA ASN A 291 -23.27 -25.90 -8.26
C ASN A 291 -23.97 -26.01 -6.90
N GLN A 292 -25.29 -26.10 -6.90
CA GLN A 292 -26.14 -26.17 -5.69
C GLN A 292 -25.93 -24.98 -4.71
N ILE A 293 -25.49 -23.83 -5.23
CA ILE A 293 -25.42 -22.56 -4.49
C ILE A 293 -26.10 -21.49 -5.34
N ASP A 294 -27.24 -21.01 -4.88
CA ASP A 294 -28.05 -19.99 -5.57
C ASP A 294 -28.89 -19.20 -4.54
N PRO A 295 -28.68 -17.88 -4.39
CA PRO A 295 -27.68 -17.04 -5.09
C PRO A 295 -26.22 -17.37 -4.76
N PHE A 296 -25.37 -17.20 -5.78
CA PHE A 296 -23.91 -17.03 -5.65
C PHE A 296 -23.55 -15.69 -6.30
N ASP A 297 -23.71 -14.60 -5.55
CA ASP A 297 -23.65 -13.24 -6.07
C ASP A 297 -22.35 -12.54 -5.65
N PHE A 298 -21.40 -12.54 -6.60
CA PHE A 298 -20.19 -11.74 -6.53
C PHE A 298 -20.22 -10.66 -7.61
N GLY A 299 -19.55 -9.54 -7.34
CA GLY A 299 -19.37 -8.48 -8.32
C GLY A 299 -18.13 -7.64 -8.04
N ASP A 300 -17.94 -6.63 -8.87
CA ASP A 300 -16.79 -5.75 -8.78
C ASP A 300 -16.69 -5.04 -7.43
N ILE A 301 -15.45 -4.71 -7.07
CA ILE A 301 -15.12 -4.01 -5.83
C ILE A 301 -14.17 -2.86 -6.19
N PRO A 302 -14.68 -1.64 -6.30
CA PRO A 302 -13.88 -0.46 -6.57
C PRO A 302 -12.78 -0.26 -5.51
N SER A 303 -11.74 0.48 -5.89
CA SER A 303 -10.69 0.90 -4.95
C SER A 303 -11.29 1.72 -3.80
N GLY A 304 -10.90 1.41 -2.56
CA GLY A 304 -11.41 2.05 -1.34
C GLY A 304 -12.80 1.59 -0.91
N ARG A 305 -13.35 0.53 -1.52
CA ARG A 305 -14.71 0.03 -1.25
C ARG A 305 -14.69 -1.40 -0.71
N ALA A 306 -15.81 -1.79 -0.14
CA ALA A 306 -16.07 -3.14 0.32
C ALA A 306 -17.39 -3.68 -0.25
N ARG A 307 -17.43 -4.98 -0.54
CA ARG A 307 -18.65 -5.66 -0.99
C ARG A 307 -18.95 -6.85 -0.10
N GLN A 308 -20.16 -6.91 0.44
CA GLN A 308 -20.71 -8.10 1.07
C GLN A 308 -21.33 -8.99 -0.03
N ASN A 309 -20.68 -10.11 -0.36
CA ASN A 309 -21.14 -11.04 -1.39
C ASN A 309 -22.06 -12.10 -0.77
N THR A 310 -23.10 -12.52 -1.48
CA THR A 310 -24.13 -13.43 -0.95
C THR A 310 -23.96 -14.85 -1.48
N VAL A 311 -24.02 -15.82 -0.58
CA VAL A 311 -23.92 -17.26 -0.86
C VAL A 311 -25.08 -17.98 -0.17
N VAL A 312 -25.91 -18.70 -0.92
CA VAL A 312 -27.02 -19.51 -0.36
C VAL A 312 -26.88 -20.94 -0.85
N TYR A 313 -26.67 -21.86 0.09
CA TYR A 313 -26.59 -23.29 -0.21
C TYR A 313 -28.00 -23.87 -0.42
N SER A 314 -28.18 -24.65 -1.48
CA SER A 314 -29.47 -25.27 -1.80
C SER A 314 -29.92 -26.21 -0.66
N SER A 315 -31.20 -26.11 -0.29
CA SER A 315 -31.85 -27.06 0.62
C SER A 315 -32.19 -28.40 -0.04
N SER A 316 -31.96 -28.53 -1.35
CA SER A 316 -32.23 -29.72 -2.15
C SER A 316 -30.97 -30.21 -2.87
N GLY A 317 -30.57 -31.46 -2.62
CA GLY A 317 -29.32 -32.03 -3.15
C GLY A 317 -28.45 -32.67 -2.07
N ASN A 318 -27.31 -33.22 -2.48
CA ASN A 318 -26.31 -33.74 -1.56
C ASN A 318 -25.29 -32.63 -1.27
N LEU A 319 -25.21 -32.15 -0.02
CA LEU A 319 -24.24 -31.12 0.39
C LEU A 319 -22.76 -31.55 0.31
N VAL A 320 -22.44 -32.64 -0.40
CA VAL A 320 -21.07 -33.10 -0.63
C VAL A 320 -20.45 -32.39 -1.85
N ASP A 321 -21.25 -31.99 -2.84
CA ASP A 321 -20.77 -31.38 -4.09
C ASP A 321 -21.14 -29.91 -4.27
N CYS A 322 -21.67 -29.25 -3.24
CA CYS A 322 -21.93 -27.81 -3.25
C CYS A 322 -20.61 -27.02 -3.37
N ASN A 323 -20.45 -26.30 -4.47
CA ASN A 323 -19.24 -25.52 -4.74
C ASN A 323 -19.57 -24.27 -5.55
N GLY A 324 -18.92 -23.17 -5.24
CA GLY A 324 -18.97 -21.92 -6.00
C GLY A 324 -17.59 -21.31 -6.09
N GLU A 325 -17.25 -20.73 -7.24
CA GLU A 325 -15.96 -20.09 -7.51
C GLU A 325 -16.20 -18.72 -8.17
N ALA A 326 -15.54 -17.68 -7.65
CA ALA A 326 -15.55 -16.34 -8.20
C ALA A 326 -14.11 -15.90 -8.48
N TYR A 327 -13.87 -15.39 -9.69
CA TYR A 327 -12.55 -15.03 -10.20
C TYR A 327 -12.44 -13.53 -10.39
N PHE A 328 -11.32 -12.97 -9.95
CA PHE A 328 -11.07 -11.53 -9.96
C PHE A 328 -9.75 -11.18 -10.65
N LYS A 329 -9.73 -10.04 -11.33
CA LYS A 329 -8.54 -9.40 -11.89
C LYS A 329 -8.42 -7.98 -11.33
N LEU A 330 -7.20 -7.55 -10.99
CA LEU A 330 -6.92 -6.17 -10.63
C LEU A 330 -6.79 -5.34 -11.91
N GLU A 331 -7.65 -4.36 -12.08
CA GLU A 331 -7.67 -3.49 -13.26
C GLU A 331 -6.31 -2.83 -13.48
N GLY A 332 -5.82 -2.83 -14.73
CA GLY A 332 -4.52 -2.27 -15.10
C GLY A 332 -3.31 -3.15 -14.80
N THR A 333 -3.48 -4.34 -14.21
CA THR A 333 -2.38 -5.29 -13.91
C THR A 333 -2.65 -6.67 -14.53
N ASP A 334 -1.71 -7.61 -14.39
CA ASP A 334 -1.93 -9.04 -14.66
C ASP A 334 -2.25 -9.85 -13.39
N THR A 335 -2.39 -9.17 -12.25
CA THR A 335 -2.66 -9.77 -10.95
C THR A 335 -4.10 -10.28 -10.86
N THR A 336 -4.28 -11.53 -10.41
CA THR A 336 -5.58 -12.17 -10.23
C THR A 336 -5.71 -12.80 -8.84
N PHE A 337 -6.95 -13.00 -8.38
CA PHE A 337 -7.24 -13.78 -7.19
C PHE A 337 -8.60 -14.47 -7.29
N GLU A 338 -8.86 -15.40 -6.38
CA GLU A 338 -10.06 -16.22 -6.41
C GLU A 338 -10.68 -16.40 -5.03
N VAL A 339 -12.01 -16.53 -5.01
CA VAL A 339 -12.80 -16.85 -3.83
C VAL A 339 -13.66 -18.06 -4.10
N ARG A 340 -13.72 -18.98 -3.13
CA ARG A 340 -14.55 -20.18 -3.23
C ARG A 340 -15.42 -20.41 -2.03
N ALA A 341 -16.63 -20.86 -2.29
CA ALA A 341 -17.56 -21.39 -1.31
C ALA A 341 -17.67 -22.90 -1.49
N THR A 342 -17.46 -23.68 -0.45
CA THR A 342 -17.45 -25.15 -0.51
C THR A 342 -17.98 -25.77 0.79
N THR A 343 -18.03 -27.09 0.86
CA THR A 343 -18.62 -27.86 1.97
C THR A 343 -17.72 -29.01 2.42
N HIS A 344 -17.53 -29.17 3.72
CA HIS A 344 -16.91 -30.32 4.37
C HIS A 344 -17.90 -30.99 5.32
N ARG A 345 -18.75 -31.88 4.78
CA ARG A 345 -19.95 -32.43 5.44
C ARG A 345 -19.70 -33.14 6.78
N HIS A 346 -18.49 -33.64 7.02
CA HIS A 346 -18.15 -34.38 8.24
C HIS A 346 -17.83 -33.48 9.44
N ASP A 347 -17.70 -32.17 9.22
CA ASP A 347 -17.37 -31.22 10.28
C ASP A 347 -18.66 -30.63 10.89
N GLU A 348 -18.59 -30.25 12.17
CA GLU A 348 -19.70 -29.62 12.90
C GLU A 348 -20.21 -28.36 12.21
N LEU A 349 -19.28 -27.58 11.65
CA LEU A 349 -19.55 -26.46 10.78
C LEU A 349 -19.18 -26.91 9.37
N PRO A 350 -20.11 -27.27 8.48
CA PRO A 350 -19.75 -27.86 7.19
C PRO A 350 -19.41 -26.83 6.11
N PHE A 351 -19.87 -25.58 6.20
CA PHE A 351 -19.67 -24.58 5.14
C PHE A 351 -18.30 -23.91 5.23
N ARG A 352 -17.66 -23.68 4.08
CA ARG A 352 -16.28 -23.17 3.99
C ARG A 352 -16.19 -22.01 3.02
N THR A 353 -15.34 -21.05 3.34
CA THR A 353 -14.87 -20.01 2.43
C THR A 353 -13.37 -20.14 2.24
N VAL A 354 -12.90 -20.19 1.00
CA VAL A 354 -11.46 -20.23 0.67
C VAL A 354 -11.09 -18.98 -0.11
N PHE A 355 -10.10 -18.24 0.38
CA PHE A 355 -9.46 -17.17 -0.35
C PHE A 355 -8.12 -17.64 -0.91
N GLU A 356 -7.89 -17.38 -2.20
CA GLU A 356 -6.66 -17.74 -2.90
C GLU A 356 -6.05 -16.51 -3.56
N LEU A 357 -4.91 -16.08 -3.02
CA LEU A 357 -4.25 -14.83 -3.40
C LEU A 357 -2.87 -15.08 -4.03
N THR A 358 -2.65 -16.24 -4.67
CA THR A 358 -1.32 -16.58 -5.20
C THR A 358 -0.88 -15.68 -6.34
N GLY A 359 -1.83 -15.13 -7.11
CA GLY A 359 -1.53 -14.10 -8.12
C GLY A 359 -0.98 -12.79 -7.52
N MET A 360 -1.21 -12.52 -6.23
CA MET A 360 -0.61 -11.39 -5.49
C MET A 360 0.73 -11.76 -4.82
N GLY A 361 1.23 -12.98 -5.03
CA GLY A 361 2.38 -13.52 -4.29
C GLY A 361 2.07 -13.82 -2.82
N LEU A 362 0.79 -14.00 -2.48
CA LEU A 362 0.30 -14.36 -1.15
C LEU A 362 -0.23 -15.82 -1.15
N GLY A 363 -0.61 -16.32 0.03
CA GLY A 363 -1.04 -17.70 0.22
C GLY A 363 -2.53 -17.93 0.01
N GLN A 364 -3.01 -18.99 0.65
CA GLN A 364 -4.42 -19.35 0.73
C GLN A 364 -4.86 -19.47 2.20
N ARG A 365 -6.13 -19.20 2.46
CA ARG A 365 -6.75 -19.52 3.75
C ARG A 365 -8.15 -20.07 3.56
N GLU A 366 -8.42 -21.16 4.27
CA GLU A 366 -9.75 -21.74 4.42
C GLU A 366 -10.35 -21.32 5.77
N TYR A 367 -11.56 -20.79 5.72
CA TYR A 367 -12.35 -20.38 6.88
C TYR A 367 -13.54 -21.33 7.07
N GLN A 368 -13.87 -21.61 8.33
CA GLN A 368 -15.16 -22.19 8.69
C GLN A 368 -16.20 -21.09 8.70
N ASN A 369 -17.35 -21.31 8.06
CA ASN A 369 -18.46 -20.36 8.12
C ASN A 369 -19.34 -20.77 9.30
N PRO A 370 -19.35 -19.99 10.41
CA PRO A 370 -19.86 -20.46 11.69
C PRO A 370 -21.38 -20.55 11.74
N CYS A 371 -22.08 -19.68 11.02
CA CYS A 371 -23.52 -19.72 10.90
C CYS A 371 -23.98 -18.83 9.75
N GLU A 372 -25.26 -18.97 9.42
CA GLU A 372 -25.99 -17.98 8.65
C GLU A 372 -25.83 -16.61 9.31
N THR A 373 -25.79 -15.52 8.53
CA THR A 373 -25.65 -14.12 9.01
C THR A 373 -24.24 -13.69 9.43
N SER A 374 -23.35 -14.60 9.85
CA SER A 374 -21.95 -14.28 10.10
C SER A 374 -21.17 -14.18 8.78
N GLY A 375 -20.54 -13.04 8.55
CA GLY A 375 -19.73 -12.78 7.36
C GLY A 375 -18.28 -13.22 7.53
N VAL A 376 -17.75 -13.98 6.57
CA VAL A 376 -16.30 -14.17 6.45
C VAL A 376 -15.72 -12.96 5.74
N THR A 377 -14.68 -12.34 6.31
CA THR A 377 -14.12 -11.10 5.77
C THR A 377 -12.70 -11.28 5.26
N LEU A 378 -12.42 -10.75 4.08
CA LEU A 378 -11.08 -10.58 3.53
C LEU A 378 -10.77 -9.09 3.38
N VAL A 379 -9.65 -8.65 3.95
CA VAL A 379 -9.10 -7.31 3.72
C VAL A 379 -7.82 -7.43 2.89
N ILE A 380 -7.71 -6.67 1.81
CA ILE A 380 -6.50 -6.58 0.98
C ILE A 380 -6.06 -5.11 0.91
N THR A 381 -4.77 -4.86 1.10
CA THR A 381 -4.14 -3.54 0.97
C THR A 381 -2.77 -3.65 0.30
N GLY A 382 -2.21 -2.52 -0.14
CA GLY A 382 -0.94 -2.47 -0.86
C GLY A 382 -1.12 -2.36 -2.38
N SER A 383 -0.02 -2.49 -3.13
CA SER A 383 0.01 -2.38 -4.60
C SER A 383 1.06 -3.32 -5.19
N GLU A 384 1.33 -3.29 -6.50
CA GLU A 384 2.49 -3.98 -7.08
C GLU A 384 3.83 -3.38 -6.59
N GLU A 385 3.87 -2.05 -6.39
CA GLU A 385 5.07 -1.29 -6.02
C GLU A 385 5.40 -1.39 -4.52
N TYR A 386 4.41 -1.15 -3.66
CA TYR A 386 4.54 -1.35 -2.19
C TYR A 386 4.55 -2.84 -1.84
N GLY A 387 3.79 -3.60 -2.62
CA GLY A 387 3.52 -5.01 -2.47
C GLY A 387 2.37 -5.32 -1.50
N TYR A 388 1.59 -6.35 -1.83
CA TYR A 388 0.33 -6.68 -1.17
C TYR A 388 0.46 -7.21 0.26
N MET A 389 -0.55 -6.92 1.06
CA MET A 389 -0.84 -7.49 2.38
C MET A 389 -2.31 -7.87 2.45
N SER A 390 -2.64 -8.89 3.26
CA SER A 390 -4.02 -9.32 3.43
C SER A 390 -4.30 -9.90 4.81
N SER A 391 -5.58 -10.04 5.15
CA SER A 391 -6.04 -10.67 6.39
C SER A 391 -5.94 -12.20 6.40
N LEU A 392 -5.32 -12.83 5.39
CA LEU A 392 -5.06 -14.28 5.42
C LEU A 392 -4.22 -14.66 6.64
N THR A 393 -3.26 -13.81 7.02
CA THR A 393 -2.38 -14.01 8.18
C THR A 393 -2.18 -12.69 8.92
N PHE A 394 -1.85 -12.76 10.21
CA PHE A 394 -1.47 -11.58 10.97
C PHE A 394 -0.22 -10.91 10.38
N GLN A 395 -0.24 -9.59 10.42
CA GLN A 395 0.91 -8.74 10.14
C GLN A 395 1.81 -8.69 11.39
N PRO A 396 3.04 -8.15 11.31
CA PRO A 396 3.92 -8.05 12.47
C PRO A 396 3.22 -7.43 13.68
N CYS A 397 3.41 -8.02 14.87
CA CYS A 397 2.70 -7.58 16.06
C CYS A 397 3.02 -6.14 16.45
N ASN A 398 4.16 -5.58 16.04
CA ASN A 398 4.55 -4.17 16.16
C ASN A 398 4.21 -3.36 14.88
N TRP A 399 2.94 -3.39 14.47
CA TRP A 399 2.51 -2.83 13.20
C TRP A 399 2.68 -1.30 13.10
N MET A 400 2.62 -0.55 14.22
CA MET A 400 2.84 0.89 14.18
C MET A 400 4.30 1.21 13.83
N ASN A 401 5.25 0.46 14.40
CA ASN A 401 6.68 0.56 14.07
C ASN A 401 6.98 0.14 12.63
N GLU A 402 6.27 -0.85 12.08
CA GLU A 402 6.38 -1.20 10.66
C GLU A 402 5.93 -0.04 9.76
N LEU A 403 4.90 0.69 10.19
CA LEU A 403 4.40 1.89 9.50
C LEU A 403 5.15 3.17 9.87
N TYR A 404 6.19 3.14 10.72
CA TYR A 404 6.82 4.34 11.27
C TYR A 404 7.17 5.40 10.22
N ASN A 405 7.75 5.00 9.07
CA ASN A 405 8.12 5.94 8.02
C ASN A 405 6.92 6.60 7.31
N VAL A 406 5.75 5.97 7.38
CA VAL A 406 4.48 6.49 6.85
C VAL A 406 3.85 7.47 7.83
N ILE A 407 3.79 7.11 9.12
CA ILE A 407 3.01 7.83 10.14
C ILE A 407 3.82 8.86 10.94
N LYS A 408 5.15 8.89 10.83
CA LYS A 408 6.04 9.73 11.68
C LYS A 408 5.70 11.23 11.66
N ASP A 409 5.18 11.73 10.55
CA ASP A 409 4.89 13.16 10.40
C ASP A 409 3.44 13.51 10.73
N TRP A 410 2.64 12.51 11.11
CA TRP A 410 1.21 12.67 11.40
C TRP A 410 0.99 13.01 12.87
N GLN A 411 -0.11 13.71 13.14
CA GLN A 411 -0.56 13.94 14.50
C GLN A 411 -1.20 12.68 15.05
N PHE A 412 -1.07 12.45 16.35
CA PHE A 412 -1.60 11.26 17.01
C PHE A 412 -3.10 11.01 16.72
N ARG A 413 -3.93 12.06 16.69
CA ARG A 413 -5.35 11.96 16.33
C ARG A 413 -5.66 11.41 14.93
N HIS A 414 -4.68 11.36 14.02
CA HIS A 414 -4.87 10.94 12.64
C HIS A 414 -4.48 9.48 12.37
N ILE A 415 -3.95 8.75 13.35
CA ILE A 415 -3.73 7.31 13.20
C ILE A 415 -5.04 6.57 13.41
N VAL A 416 -5.41 5.72 12.46
CA VAL A 416 -6.48 4.75 12.66
C VAL A 416 -5.93 3.53 13.40
N MET A 417 -6.55 3.12 14.50
CA MET A 417 -6.13 1.94 15.25
C MET A 417 -7.32 1.10 15.74
N PRO A 418 -7.16 -0.22 15.92
CA PRO A 418 -8.14 -1.03 16.61
C PRO A 418 -8.16 -0.69 18.10
N GLY A 419 -9.35 -0.74 18.70
CA GLY A 419 -9.55 -0.64 20.13
C GLY A 419 -10.48 -1.72 20.66
N THR A 420 -10.42 -1.96 21.96
CA THR A 420 -11.28 -2.94 22.65
C THR A 420 -12.12 -2.29 23.71
N HIS A 421 -13.44 -2.52 23.64
CA HIS A 421 -14.42 -2.10 24.63
C HIS A 421 -14.33 -3.02 25.86
N ASP A 422 -14.41 -2.44 27.06
CA ASP A 422 -14.30 -3.15 28.35
C ASP A 422 -13.15 -4.18 28.35
N ALA A 423 -11.97 -3.75 27.93
CA ALA A 423 -10.92 -4.63 27.42
C ALA A 423 -10.41 -5.67 28.44
N GLY A 424 -10.54 -5.37 29.73
CA GLY A 424 -10.19 -6.28 30.83
C GLY A 424 -11.24 -7.36 31.14
N MET A 425 -12.42 -7.31 30.54
CA MET A 425 -13.46 -8.34 30.66
C MET A 425 -13.19 -9.52 29.75
N THR A 426 -11.99 -10.10 29.90
CA THR A 426 -11.51 -11.27 29.15
C THR A 426 -12.11 -12.58 29.65
N THR A 427 -12.71 -12.55 30.85
CA THR A 427 -13.29 -13.66 31.58
C THR A 427 -14.34 -13.15 32.55
N ILE A 428 -15.17 -14.05 33.08
CA ILE A 428 -16.00 -13.80 34.26
C ILE A 428 -15.27 -14.39 35.46
N SER A 429 -14.66 -13.53 36.28
CA SER A 429 -13.87 -13.92 37.44
C SER A 429 -14.70 -13.93 38.71
N THR A 430 -14.65 -15.05 39.43
CA THR A 430 -15.11 -15.16 40.83
C THR A 430 -13.98 -14.95 41.84
N ASP A 431 -12.73 -14.90 41.39
CA ASP A 431 -11.55 -14.85 42.26
C ASP A 431 -11.39 -13.49 42.97
N SER A 432 -12.05 -12.46 42.45
CA SER A 432 -12.13 -11.15 43.12
C SER A 432 -12.89 -11.20 44.44
N GLY A 433 -13.71 -12.23 44.67
CA GLY A 433 -14.63 -12.31 45.79
C GLY A 433 -15.89 -11.45 45.64
N TRP A 434 -16.13 -10.87 44.45
CA TRP A 434 -17.34 -10.11 44.12
C TRP A 434 -18.12 -10.74 42.97
N SER A 435 -19.45 -10.71 43.05
CA SER A 435 -20.35 -11.10 41.96
C SER A 435 -21.63 -10.28 41.99
N GLY A 436 -21.89 -9.54 40.91
CA GLY A 436 -23.15 -8.84 40.66
C GLY A 436 -24.11 -9.66 39.79
N GLY A 437 -23.95 -10.99 39.73
CA GLY A 437 -24.79 -11.89 38.92
C GLY A 437 -24.52 -11.88 37.41
N GLY A 438 -23.46 -11.20 36.96
CA GLY A 438 -23.03 -11.19 35.56
C GLY A 438 -22.51 -12.56 35.10
N ILE A 439 -22.78 -12.89 33.84
CA ILE A 439 -22.37 -14.14 33.19
C ILE A 439 -21.73 -13.84 31.84
N LYS A 440 -21.13 -14.87 31.22
CA LYS A 440 -20.43 -14.71 29.93
C LYS A 440 -21.32 -14.05 28.88
N SER A 441 -22.56 -14.49 28.74
CA SER A 441 -23.45 -14.02 27.68
C SER A 441 -23.86 -12.55 27.79
N ASN A 442 -23.83 -11.93 28.97
CA ASN A 442 -24.32 -10.56 29.15
C ASN A 442 -23.26 -9.57 29.67
N THR A 443 -22.09 -10.05 30.10
CA THR A 443 -21.09 -9.21 30.77
C THR A 443 -19.69 -9.34 30.18
N GLN A 444 -19.33 -10.48 29.59
CA GLN A 444 -18.01 -10.65 28.99
C GLN A 444 -17.98 -9.95 27.62
N THR A 445 -17.00 -9.08 27.38
CA THR A 445 -16.87 -8.31 26.12
C THR A 445 -15.63 -8.69 25.32
N GLN A 446 -14.66 -9.33 25.96
CA GLN A 446 -13.47 -9.87 25.32
C GLN A 446 -13.24 -11.31 25.76
N SER A 447 -12.50 -12.08 24.97
CA SER A 447 -12.11 -13.46 25.29
C SER A 447 -10.60 -13.69 25.24
N LEU A 448 -9.88 -12.74 24.65
CA LEU A 448 -8.43 -12.75 24.55
C LEU A 448 -7.81 -12.01 25.73
N SER A 449 -6.67 -12.51 26.18
CA SER A 449 -5.81 -11.81 27.13
C SER A 449 -5.42 -10.42 26.59
N ILE A 450 -5.03 -9.48 27.45
CA ILE A 450 -4.51 -8.17 26.99
C ILE A 450 -3.31 -8.36 26.06
N PHE A 451 -2.44 -9.33 26.35
CA PHE A 451 -1.32 -9.69 25.49
C PHE A 451 -1.78 -10.10 24.08
N ASP A 452 -2.80 -10.95 23.97
CA ASP A 452 -3.28 -11.40 22.67
C ASP A 452 -4.14 -10.36 21.96
N GLN A 453 -4.88 -9.51 22.67
CA GLN A 453 -5.55 -8.34 22.09
C GLN A 453 -4.53 -7.38 21.43
N LEU A 454 -3.34 -7.21 22.02
CA LEU A 454 -2.26 -6.43 21.41
C LEU A 454 -1.71 -7.10 20.15
N ARG A 455 -1.58 -8.43 20.16
CA ARG A 455 -1.12 -9.22 19.00
C ARG A 455 -2.13 -9.28 17.87
N THR A 456 -3.43 -9.15 18.17
CA THR A 456 -4.48 -8.97 17.14
C THR A 456 -4.58 -7.55 16.62
N GLY A 457 -3.79 -6.61 17.17
CA GLY A 457 -3.61 -5.27 16.63
C GLY A 457 -4.14 -4.14 17.51
N SER A 458 -4.84 -4.42 18.61
CA SER A 458 -5.39 -3.37 19.50
C SER A 458 -4.30 -2.44 20.02
N ARG A 459 -4.55 -1.14 19.98
CA ARG A 459 -3.69 -0.12 20.60
C ARG A 459 -4.46 0.81 21.53
N TYR A 460 -5.78 0.67 21.62
CA TYR A 460 -6.62 1.44 22.52
C TYR A 460 -7.45 0.50 23.40
N PHE A 461 -7.32 0.65 24.71
CA PHE A 461 -7.98 -0.20 25.70
C PHE A 461 -8.92 0.65 26.54
N ASP A 462 -10.23 0.41 26.38
CA ASP A 462 -11.27 0.93 27.27
C ASP A 462 -11.26 0.14 28.58
N MET A 463 -10.81 0.77 29.66
CA MET A 463 -10.45 0.06 30.88
C MET A 463 -11.27 0.56 32.05
N ARG A 464 -12.00 -0.38 32.64
CA ARG A 464 -12.99 -0.10 33.67
C ARG A 464 -12.59 -0.87 34.92
N LEU A 465 -12.05 -0.16 35.91
CA LEU A 465 -11.29 -0.79 36.99
C LEU A 465 -11.96 -0.53 38.34
N VAL A 466 -11.99 -1.57 39.17
CA VAL A 466 -12.59 -1.53 40.50
C VAL A 466 -11.64 -2.11 41.54
N SER A 467 -11.69 -1.57 42.75
CA SER A 467 -11.13 -2.21 43.93
C SER A 467 -12.14 -3.23 44.44
N VAL A 468 -11.69 -4.44 44.76
CA VAL A 468 -12.52 -5.43 45.46
C VAL A 468 -11.83 -5.81 46.76
N GLY A 469 -12.46 -5.53 47.90
CA GLY A 469 -11.79 -5.60 49.20
C GLY A 469 -10.66 -4.57 49.34
N SER A 470 -9.66 -4.85 50.20
CA SER A 470 -8.68 -3.84 50.63
C SER A 470 -7.36 -3.78 49.85
N ALA A 471 -7.08 -4.69 48.90
CA ALA A 471 -5.73 -4.80 48.32
C ALA A 471 -5.63 -4.89 46.79
N GLU A 472 -6.66 -5.35 46.07
CA GLU A 472 -6.52 -5.75 44.66
C GLU A 472 -7.47 -4.99 43.72
N PHE A 473 -7.04 -4.82 42.47
CA PHE A 473 -7.80 -4.13 41.43
C PHE A 473 -8.12 -5.08 40.28
N TRP A 474 -9.36 -5.00 39.81
CA TRP A 474 -9.93 -5.89 38.82
C TRP A 474 -10.63 -5.09 37.73
N ALA A 475 -10.64 -5.60 36.51
CA ALA A 475 -11.57 -5.11 35.50
C ALA A 475 -13.02 -5.41 35.92
N ALA A 476 -13.97 -4.57 35.52
CA ALA A 476 -15.38 -4.82 35.75
C ALA A 476 -16.25 -4.17 34.67
N HIS A 477 -17.27 -4.92 34.25
CA HIS A 477 -18.34 -4.44 33.41
C HIS A 477 -19.66 -4.59 34.17
N VAL A 478 -20.31 -3.46 34.38
CA VAL A 478 -21.52 -3.33 35.18
C VAL A 478 -22.50 -2.38 34.51
N GLY A 479 -23.80 -2.57 34.76
CA GLY A 479 -24.84 -1.75 34.12
C GLY A 479 -24.92 -0.31 34.62
N ASP A 480 -24.56 -0.06 35.89
CA ASP A 480 -24.43 1.27 36.48
C ASP A 480 -23.41 1.20 37.61
N GLU A 481 -22.22 1.74 37.39
CA GLU A 481 -21.10 1.75 38.35
C GLU A 481 -21.35 2.65 39.56
N ASN A 482 -22.40 3.48 39.53
CA ASN A 482 -22.82 4.36 40.62
C ASN A 482 -23.91 3.71 41.49
N SER A 483 -24.48 2.60 41.04
CA SER A 483 -25.46 1.85 41.82
C SER A 483 -24.81 1.29 43.09
N PRO A 484 -25.48 1.33 44.25
CA PRO A 484 -25.02 0.64 45.46
C PRO A 484 -25.00 -0.89 45.31
N ASN A 485 -25.73 -1.43 44.32
CA ASN A 485 -25.75 -2.85 43.98
C ASN A 485 -25.64 -2.98 42.45
N PRO A 486 -24.43 -2.79 41.88
CA PRO A 486 -24.25 -2.86 40.45
C PRO A 486 -24.43 -4.31 39.95
N SER A 487 -25.24 -4.49 38.92
CA SER A 487 -25.38 -5.78 38.22
C SER A 487 -24.22 -5.94 37.24
N GLY A 488 -23.54 -7.08 37.27
CA GLY A 488 -22.40 -7.37 36.39
C GLY A 488 -21.38 -8.31 37.02
N ALA A 489 -20.15 -8.26 36.54
CA ALA A 489 -19.08 -9.16 36.96
C ALA A 489 -17.70 -8.49 36.87
N THR A 490 -16.75 -9.03 37.63
CA THR A 490 -15.33 -8.70 37.50
C THR A 490 -14.67 -9.57 36.44
N GLY A 491 -13.63 -9.02 35.80
CA GLY A 491 -12.81 -9.67 34.78
C GLY A 491 -11.38 -9.94 35.25
N ALA A 492 -10.40 -9.62 34.42
CA ALA A 492 -8.99 -9.84 34.69
C ALA A 492 -8.43 -8.92 35.80
N LYS A 493 -7.44 -9.43 36.53
CA LYS A 493 -6.72 -8.69 37.58
C LYS A 493 -5.74 -7.69 36.98
N LEU A 494 -5.67 -6.48 37.54
CA LEU A 494 -4.82 -5.39 37.02
C LEU A 494 -3.33 -5.78 36.96
N THR A 495 -2.80 -6.45 37.97
CA THR A 495 -1.39 -6.86 38.01
C THR A 495 -1.05 -7.81 36.88
N ASP A 496 -1.98 -8.69 36.50
CA ASP A 496 -1.78 -9.66 35.43
C ASP A 496 -1.83 -8.97 34.07
N MET A 497 -2.75 -8.00 33.90
CA MET A 497 -2.83 -7.16 32.71
C MET A 497 -1.58 -6.30 32.52
N ILE A 498 -1.02 -5.72 33.60
CA ILE A 498 0.26 -4.98 33.55
C ILE A 498 1.40 -5.93 33.14
N GLY A 499 1.47 -7.13 33.72
CA GLY A 499 2.49 -8.13 33.35
C GLY A 499 2.41 -8.53 31.88
N GLN A 500 1.20 -8.68 31.34
CA GLN A 500 0.96 -8.96 29.93
C GLN A 500 1.42 -7.81 29.02
N LEU A 501 1.16 -6.54 29.39
CA LEU A 501 1.63 -5.37 28.66
C LEU A 501 3.14 -5.22 28.69
N ASN A 502 3.78 -5.40 29.84
CA ASN A 502 5.25 -5.39 29.96
C ASN A 502 5.87 -6.47 29.06
N THR A 503 5.29 -7.66 29.06
CA THR A 503 5.71 -8.77 28.20
C THR A 503 5.60 -8.40 26.72
N PHE A 504 4.48 -7.79 26.30
CA PHE A 504 4.29 -7.34 24.92
C PHE A 504 5.33 -6.28 24.52
N MET A 505 5.47 -5.22 25.31
CA MET A 505 6.40 -4.12 25.02
C MET A 505 7.87 -4.58 24.99
N SER A 506 8.21 -5.62 25.76
CA SER A 506 9.54 -6.24 25.69
C SER A 506 9.76 -7.06 24.42
N GLN A 507 8.72 -7.72 23.90
CA GLN A 507 8.83 -8.58 22.71
C GLN A 507 8.68 -7.79 21.41
N TYR A 508 7.87 -6.72 21.43
CA TYR A 508 7.45 -5.94 20.26
C TYR A 508 7.63 -4.43 20.53
N PRO A 509 8.88 -3.95 20.63
CA PRO A 509 9.15 -2.54 20.91
C PRO A 509 8.76 -1.64 19.73
N GLY A 510 8.57 -0.36 20.05
CA GLY A 510 8.30 0.71 19.07
C GLY A 510 6.81 0.99 18.87
N GLU A 511 5.97 0.69 19.87
CA GLU A 511 4.52 0.84 19.79
C GLU A 511 4.00 1.92 20.75
N LEU A 512 2.87 2.55 20.41
CA LEU A 512 2.10 3.38 21.32
C LEU A 512 0.85 2.62 21.74
N ILE A 513 0.71 2.35 23.04
CA ILE A 513 -0.47 1.70 23.60
C ILE A 513 -1.20 2.70 24.49
N ILE A 514 -2.51 2.84 24.30
CA ILE A 514 -3.36 3.72 25.07
C ILE A 514 -4.19 2.89 26.03
N TRP A 515 -3.99 3.14 27.32
CA TRP A 515 -4.75 2.52 28.39
C TRP A 515 -5.63 3.60 29.02
N HIS A 516 -6.90 3.64 28.61
CA HIS A 516 -7.84 4.67 29.07
C HIS A 516 -8.74 4.13 30.18
N ILE A 517 -8.53 4.62 31.40
CA ILE A 517 -9.23 4.22 32.61
C ILE A 517 -10.46 5.11 32.81
N ARG A 518 -11.66 4.56 32.59
CA ARG A 518 -12.94 5.31 32.62
C ARG A 518 -13.45 5.60 34.01
N TYR A 519 -13.37 4.60 34.88
CA TYR A 519 -13.85 4.73 36.23
C TYR A 519 -13.04 3.89 37.20
N MET A 520 -13.11 4.33 38.46
CA MET A 520 -12.38 3.84 39.60
C MET A 520 -13.38 3.73 40.76
N ARG A 521 -13.93 2.53 40.98
CA ARG A 521 -15.00 2.28 41.98
C ARG A 521 -14.59 1.23 42.99
N ASN A 522 -15.18 1.21 44.18
CA ASN A 522 -14.96 0.15 45.16
C ASN A 522 -16.18 -0.77 45.20
N PHE A 523 -15.95 -2.07 45.03
CA PHE A 523 -16.96 -3.10 45.20
C PHE A 523 -16.67 -3.88 46.48
N GLN A 524 -17.71 -4.11 47.28
CA GLN A 524 -17.57 -4.84 48.54
C GLN A 524 -17.46 -6.34 48.29
N SER A 525 -16.47 -7.00 48.91
CA SER A 525 -16.33 -8.46 48.86
C SER A 525 -17.52 -9.15 49.53
N LEU A 526 -17.95 -10.30 48.98
CA LEU A 526 -18.99 -11.17 49.55
C LEU A 526 -18.64 -11.71 50.96
N SER A 527 -17.36 -11.59 51.37
CA SER A 527 -16.86 -12.06 52.66
C SER A 527 -17.00 -11.08 53.82
N GLU A 528 -17.49 -9.85 53.58
CA GLU A 528 -17.70 -8.85 54.65
C GLU A 528 -19.20 -8.72 54.98
N PRO A 529 -19.67 -9.30 56.10
CA PRO A 529 -21.08 -9.23 56.47
C PRO A 529 -21.38 -7.89 57.13
N GLY A 530 -22.18 -7.06 56.45
CA GLY A 530 -22.91 -5.96 57.07
C GLY A 530 -22.57 -4.57 56.53
N ASN A 531 -23.27 -4.16 55.47
CA ASN A 531 -24.00 -2.90 55.47
C ASN A 531 -24.90 -2.86 54.24
N ALA A 532 -26.18 -3.19 54.44
CA ALA A 532 -27.21 -2.80 53.51
C ALA A 532 -27.34 -1.26 53.55
N ALA A 533 -27.06 -0.63 52.41
CA ALA A 533 -27.36 0.75 52.05
C ALA A 533 -26.56 1.88 52.73
N HIS A 534 -25.77 2.62 51.93
CA HIS A 534 -26.04 3.99 51.46
C HIS A 534 -24.73 4.52 50.84
N ASP A 535 -24.72 4.68 49.51
CA ASP A 535 -23.62 5.01 48.60
C ASP A 535 -22.53 3.94 48.38
N PRO A 536 -22.18 3.60 47.12
CA PRO A 536 -21.02 2.76 46.85
C PRO A 536 -19.76 3.47 47.38
N PRO A 537 -18.91 2.81 48.19
CA PRO A 537 -17.76 3.46 48.76
C PRO A 537 -16.85 3.97 47.63
N LEU A 538 -16.65 5.28 47.58
CA LEU A 538 -15.70 5.89 46.67
C LEU A 538 -14.26 5.54 47.11
N TRP A 539 -13.30 5.59 46.20
CA TRP A 539 -11.90 5.38 46.57
C TRP A 539 -11.41 6.47 47.53
N THR A 540 -10.70 6.06 48.57
CA THR A 540 -9.95 6.97 49.44
C THR A 540 -8.64 7.41 48.77
N ASN A 541 -7.98 8.43 49.32
CA ASN A 541 -6.64 8.84 48.88
C ASN A 541 -5.63 7.69 48.96
N GLU A 542 -5.71 6.84 49.99
CA GLU A 542 -4.84 5.66 50.14
C GLU A 542 -5.09 4.63 49.04
N THR A 543 -6.36 4.44 48.65
CA THR A 543 -6.73 3.51 47.58
C THR A 543 -6.26 4.02 46.22
N ALA A 544 -6.47 5.31 45.93
CA ALA A 544 -5.97 5.95 44.71
C ALA A 544 -4.44 5.91 44.62
N GLN A 545 -3.72 6.20 45.70
CA GLN A 545 -2.25 6.08 45.74
C GLN A 545 -1.78 4.64 45.52
N ARG A 546 -2.45 3.65 46.13
CA ARG A 546 -2.14 2.23 45.88
C ARG A 546 -2.35 1.88 44.40
N PHE A 547 -3.42 2.39 43.80
CA PHE A 547 -3.71 2.19 42.38
C PHE A 547 -2.62 2.79 41.48
N TYR A 548 -2.25 4.06 41.68
CA TYR A 548 -1.19 4.69 40.90
C TYR A 548 0.18 4.05 41.10
N ASN A 549 0.50 3.63 42.33
CA ASN A 549 1.70 2.84 42.59
C ASN A 549 1.68 1.47 41.88
N THR A 550 0.51 0.85 41.75
CA THR A 550 0.35 -0.38 40.97
C THR A 550 0.60 -0.10 39.49
N LEU A 551 0.01 0.95 38.93
CA LEU A 551 0.27 1.39 37.54
C LEU A 551 1.74 1.76 37.31
N ALA A 552 2.44 2.27 38.33
CA ALA A 552 3.85 2.62 38.24
C ALA A 552 4.79 1.40 38.04
N THR A 553 4.26 0.18 38.15
CA THR A 553 4.99 -1.07 37.80
C THR A 553 4.97 -1.39 36.31
N LEU A 554 4.19 -0.64 35.51
CA LEU A 554 4.17 -0.75 34.06
C LEU A 554 5.44 -0.17 33.45
N ASP A 555 6.12 -0.93 32.60
CA ASP A 555 7.32 -0.50 31.89
C ASP A 555 6.98 0.45 30.75
N ASN A 556 7.95 1.28 30.36
CA ASN A 556 7.86 2.18 29.19
C ASN A 556 6.63 3.11 29.21
N ARG A 557 6.25 3.69 30.35
CA ARG A 557 5.17 4.70 30.39
C ARG A 557 5.54 5.92 29.53
N CYS A 558 4.54 6.58 28.94
CA CYS A 558 4.77 7.81 28.18
C CYS A 558 5.14 8.95 29.13
N LEU A 559 6.35 9.47 29.01
CA LEU A 559 6.87 10.57 29.80
C LEU A 559 6.31 11.91 29.30
N GLU A 560 6.06 12.81 30.24
CA GLU A 560 5.52 14.14 29.94
C GLU A 560 6.57 14.94 29.18
N SER A 561 6.14 15.62 28.13
CA SER A 561 7.01 16.48 27.35
C SER A 561 6.69 17.94 27.67
N ASN A 562 7.41 18.48 28.65
CA ASN A 562 7.28 19.88 29.08
C ASN A 562 7.29 20.84 27.87
N GLY A 563 6.24 21.65 27.73
CA GLY A 563 6.13 22.68 26.71
C GLY A 563 5.69 22.23 25.32
N LYS A 564 5.17 20.99 25.14
CA LYS A 564 4.59 20.53 23.87
C LYS A 564 3.09 20.85 23.75
N ALA A 565 2.59 20.79 22.52
CA ALA A 565 1.16 20.90 22.19
C ALA A 565 0.32 19.82 22.92
N PRO A 566 -1.01 19.97 23.03
CA PRO A 566 -1.92 18.91 23.49
C PRO A 566 -1.60 17.53 22.88
N LEU A 567 -1.77 16.45 23.64
CA LEU A 567 -1.24 15.11 23.31
C LEU A 567 -1.65 14.64 21.91
N GLN A 568 -2.91 14.85 21.55
CA GLN A 568 -3.49 14.46 20.26
C GLN A 568 -2.90 15.23 19.06
N LEU A 569 -2.31 16.41 19.30
CA LEU A 569 -1.66 17.24 18.29
C LEU A 569 -0.18 16.94 18.13
N GLN A 570 0.40 16.15 19.03
CA GLN A 570 1.80 15.75 18.97
C GLN A 570 2.01 14.71 17.87
N ASN A 571 3.16 14.79 17.21
CA ASN A 571 3.52 13.82 16.18
C ASN A 571 4.00 12.50 16.81
N ILE A 572 3.84 11.43 16.05
CA ILE A 572 4.10 10.04 16.44
C ILE A 572 5.49 9.76 17.05
N PRO A 573 6.60 10.37 16.58
CA PRO A 573 7.92 10.25 17.20
C PRO A 573 7.92 10.65 18.67
N THR A 574 7.01 11.53 19.11
CA THR A 574 6.91 11.89 20.52
C THR A 574 6.51 10.71 21.40
N PHE A 575 5.92 9.66 20.84
CA PHE A 575 5.52 8.45 21.56
C PHE A 575 6.43 7.28 21.21
N LEU A 576 6.60 6.98 19.92
CA LEU A 576 7.32 5.79 19.45
C LEU A 576 8.82 5.85 19.72
N ASP A 577 9.43 7.05 19.76
CA ASP A 577 10.86 7.19 20.04
C ASP A 577 11.20 7.29 21.53
N GLN A 578 10.19 7.29 22.42
CA GLN A 578 10.43 7.27 23.86
C GLN A 578 11.04 5.95 24.33
N ASN A 579 11.57 5.95 25.56
CA ASN A 579 12.10 4.77 26.23
C ASN A 579 13.14 4.03 25.38
N ASP A 580 14.10 4.77 24.82
CA ASP A 580 15.12 4.26 23.88
C ASP A 580 14.51 3.64 22.61
N LYS A 581 13.50 4.31 22.03
CA LYS A 581 12.73 3.83 20.87
C LYS A 581 12.00 2.52 21.09
N LYS A 582 11.69 2.20 22.35
CA LYS A 582 10.81 1.07 22.69
C LYS A 582 9.33 1.45 22.62
N GLY A 583 9.02 2.71 22.32
CA GLY A 583 7.67 3.23 22.35
C GLY A 583 7.20 3.51 23.77
N CYS A 584 5.90 3.70 23.96
CA CYS A 584 5.38 3.95 25.29
C CYS A 584 3.91 3.57 25.50
N VAL A 585 3.53 3.37 26.77
CA VAL A 585 2.15 3.18 27.19
C VAL A 585 1.61 4.47 27.79
N LEU A 586 0.57 5.02 27.16
CA LEU A 586 -0.12 6.24 27.57
C LEU A 586 -1.26 5.87 28.53
N LEU A 587 -1.09 6.22 29.81
CA LEU A 587 -2.10 6.03 30.85
C LEU A 587 -2.99 7.26 30.94
N LEU A 588 -4.29 7.08 30.72
CA LEU A 588 -5.29 8.13 30.79
C LEU A 588 -6.34 7.80 31.85
N THR A 589 -6.85 8.81 32.54
CA THR A 589 -7.97 8.69 33.48
C THR A 589 -9.03 9.76 33.20
N ASP A 590 -10.31 9.44 33.35
CA ASP A 590 -11.39 10.43 33.33
C ASP A 590 -11.53 11.12 34.71
N PRO A 591 -11.11 12.39 34.89
CA PRO A 591 -10.94 12.99 36.21
C PRO A 591 -12.24 13.53 36.87
N GLY A 592 -13.43 13.18 36.37
CA GLY A 592 -14.61 14.06 36.52
C GLY A 592 -15.83 13.57 37.31
N SER A 593 -16.03 12.28 37.56
CA SER A 593 -17.33 11.79 38.11
C SER A 593 -17.21 10.65 39.12
N ASN A 594 -16.01 10.07 39.26
CA ASN A 594 -15.85 8.77 39.90
C ASN A 594 -14.94 8.74 41.14
N LEU A 595 -14.46 9.89 41.60
CA LEU A 595 -13.64 10.02 42.82
C LEU A 595 -14.18 11.13 43.75
N PRO A 596 -13.98 11.04 45.07
CA PRO A 596 -14.37 12.09 46.00
C PRO A 596 -13.60 13.39 45.76
N GLU A 597 -14.19 14.51 46.19
CA GLU A 597 -13.50 15.80 46.26
C GLU A 597 -12.20 15.67 47.10
N GLY A 598 -11.08 16.15 46.56
CA GLY A 598 -9.77 16.09 47.20
C GLY A 598 -8.96 14.81 46.95
N VAL A 599 -9.51 13.83 46.22
CA VAL A 599 -8.73 12.69 45.70
C VAL A 599 -8.23 13.02 44.30
N ALA A 600 -6.92 12.89 44.09
CA ALA A 600 -6.30 13.16 42.79
C ALA A 600 -6.81 12.15 41.75
N GLY A 601 -7.41 12.65 40.67
CA GLY A 601 -7.90 11.81 39.56
C GLY A 601 -6.85 11.39 38.55
N TYR A 602 -5.62 11.91 38.67
CA TYR A 602 -4.46 11.56 37.87
C TYR A 602 -3.18 11.90 38.66
N ASP A 603 -2.04 11.38 38.22
CA ASP A 603 -0.72 11.66 38.80
C ASP A 603 0.34 11.79 37.68
N ARG A 604 0.61 13.03 37.27
CA ARG A 604 1.61 13.32 36.22
C ARG A 604 3.02 12.91 36.64
N ALA A 605 3.36 12.95 37.93
CA ALA A 605 4.67 12.52 38.42
C ALA A 605 4.87 11.01 38.22
N LEU A 606 3.78 10.24 38.20
CA LEU A 606 3.76 8.82 37.86
C LEU A 606 3.43 8.54 36.37
N SER A 607 3.33 9.58 35.54
CA SER A 607 2.98 9.51 34.12
C SER A 607 1.56 8.99 33.86
N VAL A 608 0.61 9.42 34.68
CA VAL A 608 -0.83 9.23 34.49
C VAL A 608 -1.47 10.58 34.21
N TYR A 609 -2.14 10.71 33.06
CA TYR A 609 -2.67 11.97 32.55
C TYR A 609 -4.20 11.98 32.54
N PRO A 610 -4.85 13.14 32.66
CA PRO A 610 -6.28 13.23 32.45
C PRO A 610 -6.63 13.05 30.96
N SER A 611 -7.73 12.36 30.67
CA SER A 611 -8.24 12.14 29.31
C SER A 611 -8.53 13.43 28.53
N SER A 612 -8.80 14.53 29.25
CA SER A 612 -8.93 15.88 28.68
C SER A 612 -7.71 16.33 27.89
N ASP A 613 -6.53 15.76 28.15
CA ASP A 613 -5.30 16.07 27.40
C ASP A 613 -5.34 15.56 25.94
N LEU A 614 -6.30 14.67 25.58
CA LEU A 614 -6.49 14.18 24.21
C LEU A 614 -7.58 14.90 23.42
N ASN A 615 -8.45 15.71 24.04
CA ASN A 615 -9.67 16.24 23.40
C ASN A 615 -10.46 15.11 22.70
N VAL A 616 -10.91 14.15 23.50
CA VAL A 616 -11.61 12.95 23.02
C VAL A 616 -13.02 13.29 22.57
N ASP A 617 -13.39 12.80 21.39
CA ASP A 617 -14.79 12.63 20.97
C ASP A 617 -15.14 11.15 21.09
N ASP A 618 -15.88 10.81 22.13
CA ASP A 618 -16.23 9.43 22.49
C ASP A 618 -17.72 9.19 22.27
N TYR A 619 -18.08 8.79 21.06
CA TYR A 619 -19.48 8.69 20.68
C TYR A 619 -20.01 7.27 20.88
N TRP A 620 -20.78 7.10 21.97
CA TRP A 620 -21.54 5.89 22.23
C TRP A 620 -22.99 6.09 21.75
N ALA A 621 -23.39 5.36 20.71
CA ALA A 621 -24.70 5.54 20.08
C ALA A 621 -25.88 4.97 20.90
N GLU A 622 -25.59 4.10 21.88
CA GLU A 622 -26.58 3.44 22.75
C GLU A 622 -27.74 2.78 21.97
N LYS A 623 -27.41 2.05 20.90
CA LYS A 623 -28.38 1.34 20.05
C LYS A 623 -28.38 -0.15 20.32
N ASP A 624 -29.57 -0.75 20.36
CA ASP A 624 -29.75 -2.17 20.70
C ASP A 624 -29.43 -3.12 19.55
N ASN A 625 -29.45 -2.63 18.31
CA ASN A 625 -29.24 -3.41 17.10
C ASN A 625 -28.19 -2.80 16.16
N THR A 626 -27.65 -3.65 15.29
CA THR A 626 -26.52 -3.33 14.41
C THR A 626 -26.85 -2.26 13.36
N ILE A 627 -28.07 -2.24 12.81
CA ILE A 627 -28.46 -1.26 11.77
C ILE A 627 -28.42 0.13 12.38
N ASP A 628 -29.18 0.33 13.45
CA ASP A 628 -29.29 1.64 14.08
C ASP A 628 -27.95 2.12 14.66
N ASN A 629 -27.15 1.19 15.20
CA ASN A 629 -25.80 1.51 15.68
C ASN A 629 -24.90 1.97 14.52
N SER A 630 -24.90 1.23 13.42
CA SER A 630 -24.09 1.54 12.24
C SER A 630 -24.45 2.90 11.65
N GLU A 631 -25.74 3.15 11.44
CA GLU A 631 -26.24 4.44 10.93
C GLU A 631 -25.83 5.61 11.82
N ALA A 632 -25.97 5.45 13.14
CA ALA A 632 -25.59 6.48 14.11
C ALA A 632 -24.08 6.76 14.12
N GLN A 633 -23.25 5.70 14.15
CA GLN A 633 -21.79 5.82 14.14
C GLN A 633 -21.28 6.44 12.83
N VAL A 634 -21.83 6.02 11.68
CA VAL A 634 -21.51 6.60 10.37
C VAL A 634 -21.93 8.07 10.27
N SER A 635 -23.11 8.40 10.78
CA SER A 635 -23.62 9.78 10.80
C SER A 635 -22.73 10.69 11.65
N HIS A 636 -22.34 10.24 12.85
CA HIS A 636 -21.43 11.00 13.72
C HIS A 636 -20.04 11.16 13.11
N MET A 637 -19.46 10.11 12.53
CA MET A 637 -18.16 10.16 11.85
C MET A 637 -18.11 11.25 10.78
N LYS A 638 -19.17 11.39 9.97
CA LYS A 638 -19.26 12.44 8.93
C LYS A 638 -19.26 13.86 9.50
N GLY A 639 -19.59 14.01 10.79
CA GLY A 639 -19.51 15.28 11.52
C GLY A 639 -18.13 15.63 12.07
N VAL A 640 -17.18 14.68 12.07
CA VAL A 640 -15.82 14.86 12.61
C VAL A 640 -14.82 15.07 11.47
N PRO A 641 -14.41 16.32 11.18
CA PRO A 641 -13.52 16.60 10.05
C PRO A 641 -12.08 16.16 10.35
N ARG A 642 -11.35 15.72 9.32
CA ARG A 642 -9.90 15.40 9.39
C ARG A 642 -9.05 16.48 8.74
N ASP A 643 -9.17 17.70 9.25
CA ASP A 643 -8.71 18.92 8.58
C ASP A 643 -7.78 19.81 9.40
N LYS A 644 -7.33 19.31 10.56
CA LYS A 644 -6.53 20.03 11.56
C LYS A 644 -7.22 21.20 12.26
N SER A 645 -8.53 21.40 12.05
CA SER A 645 -9.30 22.41 12.77
C SER A 645 -9.46 22.07 14.26
N SER A 646 -10.10 22.97 15.02
CA SER A 646 -10.46 22.72 16.42
C SER A 646 -11.54 21.63 16.60
N LYS A 647 -12.26 21.26 15.52
CA LYS A 647 -13.26 20.18 15.53
C LYS A 647 -12.66 18.80 15.20
N ASP A 648 -11.43 18.76 14.74
CA ASP A 648 -10.70 17.52 14.44
C ASP A 648 -10.24 16.87 15.76
N ALA A 649 -11.16 16.14 16.39
CA ALA A 649 -10.95 15.53 17.70
C ALA A 649 -10.24 14.16 17.61
N PHE A 650 -9.79 13.66 18.76
CA PHE A 650 -9.42 12.26 18.88
C PHE A 650 -10.71 11.43 18.94
N TYR A 651 -11.15 10.89 17.80
CA TYR A 651 -12.49 10.30 17.67
C TYR A 651 -12.47 8.78 17.86
N ILE A 652 -13.22 8.32 18.85
CA ILE A 652 -13.46 6.91 19.15
C ILE A 652 -14.82 6.53 18.58
N MET A 653 -14.81 5.67 17.58
CA MET A 653 -16.01 5.09 17.00
C MET A 653 -16.33 3.79 17.75
N GLN A 654 -17.35 3.86 18.61
CA GLN A 654 -17.79 2.73 19.42
C GLN A 654 -18.66 1.77 18.58
N TRP A 655 -18.00 0.80 17.94
CA TRP A 655 -18.65 -0.17 17.06
C TRP A 655 -19.15 -1.40 17.80
N GLN A 656 -19.94 -1.18 18.85
CA GLN A 656 -20.59 -2.23 19.62
C GLN A 656 -22.03 -1.84 19.96
N CYS A 657 -22.94 -2.81 19.91
CA CYS A 657 -24.35 -2.60 20.26
C CYS A 657 -24.54 -2.62 21.79
N THR A 658 -25.61 -2.01 22.27
CA THR A 658 -26.06 -2.02 23.66
C THR A 658 -27.37 -2.80 23.75
N PRO A 659 -27.32 -4.14 23.66
CA PRO A 659 -28.53 -4.94 23.57
C PRO A 659 -29.37 -4.82 24.83
N ASN A 660 -30.69 -4.81 24.65
CA ASN A 660 -31.60 -4.91 25.78
C ASN A 660 -31.44 -6.28 26.48
N ALA A 661 -31.93 -6.40 27.71
CA ALA A 661 -31.78 -7.61 28.53
C ALA A 661 -32.37 -8.88 27.87
N ALA A 662 -33.39 -8.75 27.01
CA ALA A 662 -33.99 -9.88 26.32
C ALA A 662 -33.08 -10.39 25.19
N ASP A 663 -32.52 -9.50 24.37
CA ASP A 663 -31.63 -9.86 23.26
C ASP A 663 -30.25 -10.30 23.73
N GLY A 664 -29.69 -9.61 24.74
CA GLY A 664 -28.45 -10.03 25.40
C GLY A 664 -28.58 -11.39 26.10
N GLY A 665 -29.76 -11.70 26.64
CA GLY A 665 -30.06 -13.02 27.20
C GLY A 665 -30.29 -14.12 26.16
N ARG A 666 -30.77 -13.76 24.97
CA ARG A 666 -31.13 -14.72 23.90
C ARG A 666 -29.93 -15.14 23.05
N TYR A 667 -29.06 -14.22 22.68
CA TYR A 667 -27.95 -14.48 21.75
C TYR A 667 -26.59 -14.46 22.45
N GLY A 668 -26.40 -13.59 23.45
CA GLY A 668 -25.11 -13.32 24.06
C GLY A 668 -24.30 -12.24 23.34
N LEU A 669 -23.45 -11.52 24.09
CA LEU A 669 -22.60 -10.45 23.55
C LEU A 669 -21.62 -10.95 22.46
N ASP A 670 -21.08 -12.16 22.60
CA ASP A 670 -20.22 -12.80 21.61
C ASP A 670 -20.95 -13.00 20.27
N ALA A 671 -22.17 -13.51 20.29
CA ALA A 671 -22.96 -13.68 19.09
C ALA A 671 -23.29 -12.35 18.40
N ILE A 672 -23.68 -11.33 19.17
CA ILE A 672 -24.01 -10.02 18.63
C ILE A 672 -22.79 -9.38 17.94
N ALA A 673 -21.63 -9.43 18.61
CA ALA A 673 -20.36 -8.94 18.08
C ALA A 673 -19.94 -9.70 16.82
N LEU A 674 -19.88 -11.04 16.87
CA LEU A 674 -19.27 -11.86 15.81
C LEU A 674 -20.18 -12.14 14.61
N TRP A 675 -21.50 -12.13 14.79
CA TRP A 675 -22.43 -12.43 13.69
C TRP A 675 -22.87 -11.19 12.94
N SER A 676 -23.02 -10.04 13.61
CA SER A 676 -23.60 -8.85 12.97
C SER A 676 -22.75 -7.59 13.12
N SER A 677 -22.35 -7.22 14.33
CA SER A 677 -21.74 -5.92 14.60
C SER A 677 -20.36 -5.79 13.95
N ASN A 678 -19.42 -6.69 14.28
CA ASN A 678 -18.06 -6.65 13.72
C ASN A 678 -18.06 -6.82 12.19
N PRO A 679 -18.83 -7.74 11.57
CA PRO A 679 -18.94 -7.80 10.12
C PRO A 679 -19.43 -6.49 9.47
N ALA A 680 -20.35 -5.76 10.09
CA ALA A 680 -20.87 -4.48 9.60
C ALA A 680 -19.81 -3.38 9.52
N LEU A 681 -18.78 -3.43 10.36
CA LEU A 681 -17.64 -2.49 10.28
C LEU A 681 -17.01 -2.52 8.87
N TYR A 682 -16.93 -3.69 8.26
CA TYR A 682 -16.18 -3.89 7.01
C TYR A 682 -16.97 -3.52 5.75
N TRP A 683 -18.28 -3.75 5.72
CA TRP A 683 -19.09 -3.44 4.53
C TRP A 683 -19.91 -2.15 4.66
N ASP A 684 -20.16 -1.64 5.87
CA ASP A 684 -20.87 -0.38 6.07
C ASP A 684 -19.88 0.75 6.38
N ALA A 685 -19.18 0.66 7.52
CA ALA A 685 -18.30 1.73 7.98
C ALA A 685 -17.21 2.07 6.94
N VAL A 686 -16.52 1.05 6.39
CA VAL A 686 -15.50 1.28 5.36
C VAL A 686 -16.06 1.99 4.13
N ASN A 687 -17.28 1.64 3.69
CA ASN A 687 -17.93 2.29 2.56
C ASN A 687 -18.38 3.73 2.88
N ALA A 688 -18.54 4.07 4.15
CA ALA A 688 -18.80 5.44 4.59
C ALA A 688 -17.54 6.28 4.85
N MET A 689 -16.37 5.64 5.00
CA MET A 689 -15.10 6.32 5.26
C MET A 689 -14.55 6.99 3.99
N SER A 690 -13.79 8.07 4.20
CA SER A 690 -13.01 8.76 3.15
C SER A 690 -11.73 9.31 3.74
N SER A 691 -10.82 9.82 2.90
CA SER A 691 -9.59 10.46 3.36
C SER A 691 -9.83 11.67 4.29
N THR A 692 -11.02 12.25 4.30
CA THR A 692 -11.37 13.39 5.16
C THR A 692 -12.33 13.06 6.30
N SER A 693 -12.80 11.81 6.39
CA SER A 693 -13.80 11.34 7.34
C SER A 693 -13.53 9.88 7.71
N PHE A 694 -12.83 9.67 8.83
CA PHE A 694 -12.44 8.36 9.35
C PHE A 694 -12.28 8.41 10.88
N PRO A 695 -12.42 7.29 11.63
CA PRO A 695 -12.22 7.26 13.07
C PRO A 695 -10.74 7.21 13.45
N THR A 696 -10.40 7.66 14.66
CA THR A 696 -9.05 7.44 15.22
C THR A 696 -8.99 6.03 15.84
N VAL A 697 -10.04 5.62 16.55
CA VAL A 697 -10.17 4.29 17.13
C VAL A 697 -11.41 3.60 16.57
N MET A 698 -11.24 2.38 16.04
CA MET A 698 -12.33 1.45 15.74
C MET A 698 -12.46 0.51 16.94
N MET A 699 -13.39 0.80 17.85
CA MET A 699 -13.55 0.04 19.09
C MET A 699 -14.57 -1.07 18.91
N VAL A 700 -14.22 -2.30 19.27
CA VAL A 700 -15.06 -3.50 19.08
C VAL A 700 -15.07 -4.40 20.31
N ASP A 701 -16.10 -5.25 20.39
CA ASP A 701 -16.13 -6.42 21.27
C ASP A 701 -15.51 -7.65 20.57
N TYR A 702 -14.93 -8.56 21.36
CA TYR A 702 -14.34 -9.83 20.91
C TYR A 702 -13.32 -9.70 19.76
N ILE A 703 -12.35 -8.80 19.91
CA ILE A 703 -11.37 -8.51 18.87
C ILE A 703 -10.62 -9.78 18.40
N GLY A 704 -10.47 -9.94 17.09
CA GLY A 704 -9.72 -11.03 16.47
C GLY A 704 -10.38 -12.41 16.57
N GLN A 705 -11.54 -12.54 17.21
CA GLN A 705 -12.33 -13.76 17.11
C GLN A 705 -13.13 -13.79 15.80
N ILE A 706 -13.23 -14.98 15.22
CA ILE A 706 -14.00 -15.23 13.99
C ILE A 706 -15.11 -16.28 14.19
N ASN A 707 -15.15 -16.94 15.36
CA ASN A 707 -16.13 -17.98 15.67
C ASN A 707 -16.32 -18.13 17.19
N ILE A 708 -17.56 -18.37 17.62
CA ILE A 708 -17.95 -18.56 19.03
C ILE A 708 -17.50 -19.93 19.57
N ILE A 709 -17.54 -20.97 18.73
CA ILE A 709 -17.38 -22.37 19.15
C ILE A 709 -15.92 -22.74 19.47
N VAL A 710 -14.96 -21.98 18.94
CA VAL A 710 -13.57 -22.46 18.75
C VAL A 710 -12.69 -22.33 19.99
N LEU A 711 -13.11 -21.68 21.08
CA LEU A 711 -12.22 -21.49 22.24
C LEU A 711 -12.66 -22.27 23.47
N THR A 712 -12.20 -23.51 23.58
CA THR A 712 -11.89 -24.06 24.91
C THR A 712 -10.60 -23.40 25.42
N PRO A 713 -10.33 -23.35 26.74
CA PRO A 713 -9.07 -22.82 27.26
C PRO A 713 -7.80 -23.47 26.65
N ALA A 714 -7.92 -24.70 26.13
CA ALA A 714 -6.84 -25.37 25.41
C ALA A 714 -6.61 -24.81 24.00
N ASP A 715 -7.64 -24.32 23.31
CA ASP A 715 -7.53 -23.72 21.97
C ASP A 715 -6.88 -22.33 21.98
N VAL A 716 -6.99 -21.60 23.10
CA VAL A 716 -6.30 -20.30 23.33
C VAL A 716 -4.77 -20.45 23.25
N THR A 717 -4.23 -21.66 23.39
CA THR A 717 -2.78 -21.93 23.27
C THR A 717 -2.26 -21.93 21.82
N THR A 718 -3.12 -21.83 20.80
CA THR A 718 -2.76 -21.96 19.37
C THR A 718 -2.84 -20.65 18.58
N PHE A 719 -2.61 -19.49 19.23
CA PHE A 719 -2.38 -18.24 18.50
C PHE A 719 -1.24 -18.44 17.47
N PRO A 720 -1.38 -18.04 16.19
CA PRO A 720 -2.46 -17.23 15.60
C PRO A 720 -3.55 -17.98 14.82
N ASP A 721 -3.43 -19.30 14.62
CA ASP A 721 -3.96 -19.94 13.41
C ASP A 721 -5.49 -20.06 13.35
N LYS A 722 -6.16 -19.89 14.50
CA LYS A 722 -7.63 -19.91 14.64
C LYS A 722 -8.25 -18.52 14.84
N LEU A 723 -7.45 -17.45 14.80
CA LEU A 723 -7.89 -16.07 14.99
C LEU A 723 -7.89 -15.28 13.67
N GLY A 724 -8.67 -14.21 13.64
CA GLY A 724 -8.83 -13.30 12.53
C GLY A 724 -7.86 -12.13 12.55
N ALA A 725 -7.20 -11.87 11.41
CA ALA A 725 -6.28 -10.73 11.23
C ALA A 725 -6.96 -9.51 10.59
N GLU A 726 -8.28 -9.56 10.38
CA GLU A 726 -9.03 -8.62 9.55
C GLU A 726 -8.93 -7.18 10.09
N ILE A 727 -9.11 -6.97 11.39
CA ILE A 727 -9.08 -5.62 11.97
C ILE A 727 -7.66 -5.02 12.01
N GLN A 728 -6.63 -5.86 12.19
CA GLN A 728 -5.23 -5.44 12.12
C GLN A 728 -4.90 -4.97 10.69
N THR A 729 -5.22 -5.81 9.70
CA THR A 729 -4.99 -5.49 8.30
C THR A 729 -5.83 -4.30 7.86
N LEU A 730 -7.06 -4.14 8.38
CA LEU A 730 -7.89 -2.97 8.14
C LEU A 730 -7.23 -1.69 8.67
N ALA A 731 -6.77 -1.67 9.92
CA ALA A 731 -6.10 -0.49 10.48
C ALA A 731 -4.82 -0.14 9.71
N MET A 732 -3.98 -1.13 9.39
CA MET A 732 -2.79 -0.90 8.57
C MET A 732 -3.15 -0.38 7.18
N GLY A 733 -4.16 -0.97 6.54
CA GLY A 733 -4.64 -0.58 5.23
C GLY A 733 -5.23 0.83 5.22
N LEU A 734 -6.07 1.19 6.19
CA LEU A 734 -6.65 2.53 6.29
C LEU A 734 -5.55 3.59 6.45
N ASN A 735 -4.53 3.34 7.28
CA ASN A 735 -3.39 4.27 7.36
C ASN A 735 -2.62 4.32 6.03
N LEU A 736 -2.21 3.18 5.47
CA LEU A 736 -1.38 3.14 4.25
C LEU A 736 -2.08 3.71 3.02
N TYR A 737 -3.35 3.35 2.84
CA TYR A 737 -4.13 3.66 1.66
C TYR A 737 -4.98 4.92 1.86
N MET A 738 -5.82 5.00 2.88
CA MET A 738 -6.88 6.03 2.96
C MET A 738 -6.40 7.34 3.61
N VAL A 739 -5.82 7.27 4.81
CA VAL A 739 -5.38 8.45 5.56
C VAL A 739 -4.25 9.17 4.82
N SER A 740 -3.34 8.42 4.21
CA SER A 740 -2.22 8.95 3.44
C SER A 740 -2.63 9.81 2.23
N GLN A 741 -3.87 9.64 1.72
CA GLN A 741 -4.43 10.48 0.64
C GLN A 741 -4.87 11.86 1.13
N ASN A 742 -4.96 12.09 2.45
CA ASN A 742 -5.32 13.39 2.98
C ASN A 742 -4.09 14.30 3.04
N CYS A 743 -3.98 15.22 2.09
CA CYS A 743 -2.84 16.14 2.01
C CYS A 743 -2.68 17.09 3.22
N LYS A 744 -3.71 17.24 4.07
CA LYS A 744 -3.58 17.96 5.34
C LYS A 744 -2.89 17.11 6.41
N VAL A 745 -3.01 15.78 6.32
CA VAL A 745 -2.42 14.82 7.25
C VAL A 745 -1.04 14.37 6.75
N SER A 746 -0.95 13.92 5.50
CA SER A 746 0.26 13.40 4.85
C SER A 746 0.72 14.33 3.74
N THR A 747 1.92 14.90 3.86
CA THR A 747 2.44 15.88 2.88
C THR A 747 3.27 15.26 1.77
N GLY A 748 3.69 14.01 1.94
CA GLY A 748 4.43 13.23 0.94
C GLY A 748 3.51 12.51 -0.05
N PRO A 749 4.09 11.84 -1.05
CA PRO A 749 3.35 10.98 -1.96
C PRO A 749 2.68 9.84 -1.21
N ASN A 750 1.66 9.25 -1.84
CA ASN A 750 0.99 8.11 -1.24
C ASN A 750 2.00 6.96 -1.05
N PRO A 751 2.13 6.40 0.16
CA PRO A 751 3.04 5.29 0.43
C PRO A 751 2.83 4.09 -0.50
N ILE A 752 1.59 3.86 -0.95
CA ILE A 752 1.23 2.72 -1.78
C ILE A 752 1.85 2.80 -3.19
N ASP A 753 2.31 3.97 -3.63
CA ASP A 753 2.94 4.18 -4.94
C ASP A 753 4.46 4.05 -4.89
N GLN A 754 4.99 3.62 -3.75
CA GLN A 754 6.42 3.58 -3.50
C GLN A 754 6.84 2.23 -2.95
N ALA A 755 8.01 1.78 -3.37
CA ALA A 755 8.68 0.69 -2.67
C ALA A 755 8.86 1.05 -1.18
N PRO A 756 8.58 0.13 -0.25
CA PRO A 756 8.60 0.44 1.17
C PRO A 756 10.04 0.76 1.64
N VAL A 757 10.21 1.91 2.32
CA VAL A 757 11.52 2.45 2.75
C VAL A 757 12.27 1.48 3.68
N ARG A 758 11.54 0.79 4.56
CA ARG A 758 12.01 -0.46 5.17
C ARG A 758 11.42 -1.56 4.31
N LYS A 759 12.26 -2.40 3.69
CA LYS A 759 11.77 -3.73 3.27
C LYS A 759 11.13 -4.33 4.52
N LEU A 760 9.80 -4.50 4.54
CA LEU A 760 9.06 -5.30 5.53
C LEU A 760 9.98 -6.45 5.92
N ALA A 761 10.41 -6.46 7.17
CA ALA A 761 11.69 -7.03 7.57
C ALA A 761 11.90 -8.42 6.95
N ARG A 762 12.81 -8.50 5.97
CA ARG A 762 13.25 -9.74 5.32
C ARG A 762 14.12 -10.60 6.26
N ARG A 763 13.97 -10.46 7.58
CA ARG A 763 14.87 -11.05 8.59
C ARG A 763 14.07 -11.83 9.63
N GLY A 764 14.03 -13.14 9.41
CA GLY A 764 13.60 -14.13 10.40
C GLY A 764 12.67 -15.21 9.85
N GLY A 765 13.08 -15.94 8.80
CA GLY A 765 12.45 -17.22 8.45
C GLY A 765 11.12 -17.23 7.70
N THR A 766 10.39 -16.12 7.53
CA THR A 766 9.19 -16.09 6.68
C THR A 766 9.26 -14.94 5.67
N GLY A 767 9.21 -15.26 4.37
CA GLY A 767 8.80 -14.29 3.36
C GLY A 767 7.32 -13.93 3.54
N ARG A 768 6.76 -13.08 2.65
CA ARG A 768 5.30 -12.96 2.55
C ARG A 768 4.68 -14.35 2.53
N PHE A 769 3.69 -14.59 3.39
CA PHE A 769 3.09 -15.91 3.53
C PHE A 769 2.51 -16.35 2.19
N ALA A 770 3.13 -17.36 1.58
CA ALA A 770 2.70 -18.01 0.34
C ALA A 770 2.24 -19.46 0.60
N GLY A 771 1.93 -19.77 1.85
CA GLY A 771 1.49 -21.08 2.31
C GLY A 771 -0.03 -21.25 2.28
N ILE A 772 -0.50 -22.22 3.04
CA ILE A 772 -1.92 -22.52 3.23
C ILE A 772 -2.25 -22.57 4.73
N VAL A 773 -3.25 -21.81 5.15
CA VAL A 773 -3.88 -21.96 6.47
C VAL A 773 -5.20 -22.70 6.30
N TYR A 774 -5.34 -23.86 6.93
CA TYR A 774 -6.54 -24.69 6.86
C TYR A 774 -7.56 -24.28 7.94
N ALA A 775 -8.83 -24.65 7.75
CA ALA A 775 -9.92 -24.30 8.66
C ALA A 775 -9.71 -24.73 10.13
N ASN A 776 -8.92 -25.78 10.37
CA ASN A 776 -8.62 -26.28 11.72
C ASN A 776 -7.41 -25.57 12.37
N GLY A 777 -6.80 -24.59 11.70
CA GLY A 777 -5.61 -23.88 12.15
C GLY A 777 -4.28 -24.55 11.78
N THR A 778 -4.25 -25.65 11.02
CA THR A 778 -2.96 -26.17 10.54
C THR A 778 -2.39 -25.28 9.44
N VAL A 779 -1.07 -25.14 9.41
CA VAL A 779 -0.36 -24.32 8.42
C VAL A 779 0.59 -25.18 7.60
N ASP A 780 0.44 -25.13 6.28
CA ASP A 780 1.43 -25.65 5.32
C ASP A 780 2.22 -24.47 4.75
N ASN A 781 3.47 -24.31 5.18
CA ASN A 781 4.34 -23.22 4.73
C ASN A 781 4.92 -23.42 3.33
N HIS A 782 4.89 -24.66 2.81
CA HIS A 782 5.53 -25.02 1.55
C HIS A 782 4.62 -25.91 0.69
N PRO A 783 3.40 -25.45 0.37
CA PRO A 783 2.51 -26.18 -0.51
C PRO A 783 3.16 -26.31 -1.90
N PRO A 784 2.90 -27.39 -2.65
CA PRO A 784 3.33 -27.47 -4.04
C PRO A 784 2.81 -26.27 -4.85
N ALA A 785 3.61 -25.74 -5.77
CA ALA A 785 3.31 -24.48 -6.49
C ALA A 785 1.94 -24.43 -7.20
N ASN A 786 1.35 -25.58 -7.54
CA ASN A 786 0.04 -25.67 -8.21
C ASN A 786 -1.03 -26.31 -7.31
N PHE A 787 -0.82 -26.33 -5.98
CA PHE A 787 -1.78 -26.88 -5.05
C PHE A 787 -2.73 -25.79 -4.56
N HIS A 788 -4.00 -25.96 -4.89
CA HIS A 788 -5.09 -25.12 -4.42
C HIS A 788 -6.02 -25.97 -3.56
N ILE A 789 -6.35 -25.50 -2.34
CA ILE A 789 -7.18 -26.24 -1.38
C ILE A 789 -8.46 -26.69 -2.05
N GLY A 790 -8.89 -27.95 -2.01
CA GLY A 790 -10.19 -28.35 -2.59
C GLY A 790 -10.30 -28.29 -4.13
N ARG A 791 -9.27 -27.84 -4.88
CA ARG A 791 -9.25 -28.08 -6.33
C ARG A 791 -8.89 -29.54 -6.59
N VAL A 792 -9.71 -30.22 -7.37
CA VAL A 792 -9.35 -31.54 -7.88
C VAL A 792 -8.17 -31.33 -8.83
N LYS A 793 -7.00 -31.90 -8.49
CA LYS A 793 -5.87 -31.98 -9.44
C LYS A 793 -6.43 -32.43 -10.79
N THR A 794 -6.13 -31.67 -11.83
CA THR A 794 -6.37 -31.94 -13.26
C THR A 794 -6.78 -33.39 -13.50
N LEU A 795 -7.97 -33.58 -14.09
CA LEU A 795 -8.62 -34.85 -14.40
C LEU A 795 -7.69 -36.07 -14.36
N LYS A 796 -8.03 -37.04 -13.52
CA LYS A 796 -7.22 -38.26 -13.38
C LYS A 796 -7.15 -38.98 -14.72
N ALA A 797 -5.99 -39.59 -15.02
CA ALA A 797 -5.93 -40.53 -16.12
C ALA A 797 -6.99 -41.62 -15.88
N GLY A 798 -7.92 -41.78 -16.82
CA GLY A 798 -9.13 -42.59 -16.70
C GLY A 798 -10.45 -41.79 -16.64
N THR A 799 -10.44 -40.45 -16.56
CA THR A 799 -11.67 -39.65 -16.63
C THR A 799 -12.36 -39.83 -17.98
N VAL A 800 -13.65 -40.19 -17.97
CA VAL A 800 -14.49 -40.35 -19.16
C VAL A 800 -15.37 -39.11 -19.33
N PHE A 801 -15.26 -38.42 -20.46
CA PHE A 801 -16.11 -37.28 -20.81
C PHE A 801 -17.47 -37.74 -21.34
N GLY A 802 -18.46 -36.84 -21.35
CA GLY A 802 -19.83 -37.15 -21.80
C GLY A 802 -19.95 -37.62 -23.27
N ASN A 803 -18.88 -37.47 -24.06
CA ASN A 803 -18.76 -38.01 -25.42
C ASN A 803 -18.07 -39.39 -25.46
N GLY A 804 -17.80 -40.02 -24.32
CA GLY A 804 -17.12 -41.32 -24.20
C GLY A 804 -15.59 -41.26 -24.27
N THR A 805 -14.99 -40.08 -24.45
CA THR A 805 -13.52 -39.95 -24.52
C THR A 805 -12.91 -40.17 -23.16
N VAL A 806 -11.83 -40.97 -23.07
CA VAL A 806 -11.12 -41.24 -21.83
C VAL A 806 -9.78 -40.50 -21.81
N LEU A 807 -9.51 -39.75 -20.74
CA LEU A 807 -8.23 -39.07 -20.56
C LEU A 807 -7.14 -40.09 -20.21
N HIS A 808 -6.25 -40.44 -21.14
CA HIS A 808 -5.29 -41.54 -20.91
C HIS A 808 -3.96 -41.13 -20.24
N LYS A 809 -3.58 -39.85 -20.24
CA LYS A 809 -2.36 -39.33 -19.58
C LYS A 809 -2.60 -37.94 -18.99
N ARG A 810 -1.89 -37.62 -17.88
CA ARG A 810 -1.86 -36.27 -17.32
C ARG A 810 -1.30 -35.28 -18.35
N PRO A 811 -1.87 -34.08 -18.52
CA PRO A 811 -1.12 -32.96 -19.06
C PRO A 811 0.01 -32.62 -18.09
N GLN A 812 1.26 -32.58 -18.54
CA GLN A 812 2.33 -32.01 -17.72
C GLN A 812 2.22 -30.48 -17.72
N PRO A 813 2.23 -29.81 -16.56
CA PRO A 813 2.35 -28.36 -16.50
C PRO A 813 3.85 -28.00 -16.54
N GLY A 814 4.30 -27.42 -17.65
CA GLY A 814 5.68 -26.94 -17.77
C GLY A 814 6.11 -26.67 -19.20
N LEU A 815 5.84 -25.46 -19.69
CA LEU A 815 6.62 -24.79 -20.72
C LEU A 815 6.78 -23.32 -20.31
N GLN A 816 7.62 -23.11 -19.29
CA GLN A 816 8.40 -21.88 -19.15
C GLN A 816 9.86 -22.19 -19.50
N ARG A 817 10.54 -21.11 -19.88
CA ARG A 817 11.71 -20.99 -20.75
C ARG A 817 12.95 -21.78 -20.33
N ALA A 818 13.75 -22.04 -21.37
CA ALA A 818 15.10 -22.54 -21.37
C ALA A 818 16.06 -21.74 -20.48
N ASP A 819 16.99 -22.47 -19.86
CA ASP A 819 18.27 -21.93 -19.44
C ASP A 819 19.42 -22.70 -20.13
N HIS A 820 20.48 -21.95 -20.37
CA HIS A 820 21.53 -22.14 -21.38
C HIS A 820 22.46 -23.35 -21.21
N THR A 821 22.68 -24.11 -22.29
CA THR A 821 24.02 -24.51 -22.75
C THR A 821 24.03 -24.85 -24.26
N GLY A 822 24.69 -24.00 -25.08
CA GLY A 822 25.47 -24.39 -26.27
C GLY A 822 24.78 -24.75 -27.60
N ALA A 823 24.89 -23.82 -28.57
CA ALA A 823 24.92 -24.01 -30.05
C ALA A 823 23.60 -24.32 -30.83
N PRO A 824 23.51 -23.90 -32.12
CA PRO A 824 22.27 -23.46 -32.74
C PRO A 824 21.52 -24.55 -33.51
N GLY A 825 20.19 -24.56 -33.44
CA GLY A 825 19.34 -25.51 -34.16
C GLY A 825 17.93 -24.96 -34.46
N VAL A 826 17.76 -24.54 -35.72
CA VAL A 826 16.55 -24.33 -36.53
C VAL A 826 15.18 -24.62 -35.89
N MET A 827 14.32 -23.60 -35.88
CA MET A 827 12.89 -23.66 -35.56
C MET A 827 12.08 -24.16 -36.78
N HIS A 828 11.28 -25.23 -36.62
CA HIS A 828 10.18 -25.53 -37.54
C HIS A 828 8.91 -25.89 -36.76
N LEU A 829 7.91 -25.01 -36.82
CA LEU A 829 6.52 -25.32 -36.47
C LEU A 829 5.92 -26.26 -37.53
N ARG A 830 5.27 -27.35 -37.11
CA ARG A 830 4.19 -27.99 -37.87
C ARG A 830 3.17 -28.60 -36.92
N TRP A 831 1.99 -27.97 -36.87
CA TRP A 831 0.74 -28.65 -36.55
C TRP A 831 0.26 -29.38 -37.80
N LEU A 832 -0.19 -30.64 -37.67
CA LEU A 832 -1.12 -31.26 -38.59
C LEU A 832 -1.94 -32.32 -37.85
N LEU A 833 -3.25 -32.07 -37.84
CA LEU A 833 -4.33 -32.98 -37.48
C LEU A 833 -4.33 -34.20 -38.42
N ASP A 834 -4.61 -35.38 -37.87
CA ASP A 834 -5.01 -36.53 -38.68
C ASP A 834 -6.33 -37.09 -38.13
N ALA A 835 -7.38 -37.00 -38.94
CA ALA A 835 -8.66 -37.67 -38.75
C ALA A 835 -8.85 -38.58 -39.96
N THR A 836 -8.76 -39.89 -39.74
CA THR A 836 -9.01 -40.89 -40.77
C THR A 836 -10.36 -41.57 -40.54
N THR A 837 -11.26 -41.47 -41.52
CA THR A 837 -12.27 -42.49 -41.82
C THR A 837 -12.37 -42.68 -43.33
N PRO A 838 -12.43 -43.93 -43.85
CA PRO A 838 -12.44 -44.22 -45.28
C PRO A 838 -13.82 -44.65 -45.76
N TRP A 839 -14.26 -44.22 -46.95
CA TRP A 839 -15.18 -45.01 -47.79
C TRP A 839 -14.87 -44.77 -49.28
N ALA A 840 -14.78 -45.88 -50.01
CA ALA A 840 -14.52 -46.00 -51.43
C ALA A 840 -15.82 -46.03 -52.25
N GLY A 841 -15.72 -45.70 -53.54
CA GLY A 841 -16.74 -46.00 -54.57
C GLY A 841 -17.30 -44.77 -55.25
#